data_AF-A0A9J6DXS1-F1
#
_entry.id   AF-A0A9J6DXS1-F1
#
_cell.length_a   1.000
_cell.length_b   1.000
_cell.length_c   1.000
_cell.angle_alpha   90.00
_cell.angle_beta   90.00
_cell.angle_gamma   90.00
#
_symmetry.space_group_name_H-M   'P 1'
#
loop_
_entity.id
_entity.type
_entity.pdbx_description
1 polymer ?
#
loop_
_entity_poly.entity_id
_entity_poly.type
_entity_poly.pdbx_seq_one_letter_code
_entity_poly.pdbx_strand_id
1 'polypeptide(L)'
;MCSRAPYNRYTPPRLIASDEIYERLAALHKWDSVAQARRRFKVTPRFRAIMSLIPEVPATPSHRFRFIPGRLIRKRPNHHSRKLLEKLEKLVVQVKPDDSPYAGLLISPTLQNNSDETFDVKLKIFAEDLHKPVSFSCPAATRVGYLVDSLKPFLGDSKGSFVFKVTGLDEYLSNETVLSDYEYICACRRLGKTAWLTLVSLDAVQRPWTLVTCDECDLDVGGGGAESENLIGYEDVKERVINFENSAERLIAEAEKSSTSAVGNGEGGLLASADEVRRAVIDLCVLLGETETDEVHRSTMDLVKFLREIVYDNRDAADATKKAFLVGRFVEDIGMALARFLDMHSERRLVEFAVDYLDDRLYRRASHDYVADSNELFGPRIEMATQLQKWWLQEYETFTVDCALTYGERLLSHKATRKVCVTQKLFQCINFDERVVFKNAAIRSLPRETKLYMTLIGHREGVDQVLGWTALNVFADREHFNGGEFLLGLWSADTVSPRGPACASERDKGYLHVSLPYVRNPAALSKSISREPQEAIKKPFQSLSASIQRTLLDLTVNDVSQSLPQTVRDMVWHYRHYLCDFPSLLPHLLRHPACWNAANIDETYMLVRAWCPLSPEEALTLLSATFPDSLVRKYAVRSLQSVGSDELSLYLAQLVESLRFQTWDDSFLAVFLLQRARQSVRLAHQLYWWLTGMINEPLMRHRALVMRKALFFIAGEKVSASLLTQVIIDDMLAEAAHNIKDATDSQKQEVMRRDLTKLNESLKTLKLRLPLDPAISVESIDIDTCCIFPSKTLPFKLVFRSSEEAAEKIEVIYKAGD
;
A
#
# COMPACT_ATOMS: atom_id res chain seq x y z
N MET A 1 -21.33 -54.94 -24.07
CA MET A 1 -21.92 -55.18 -25.41
C MET A 1 -22.52 -53.88 -25.90
N CYS A 2 -22.02 -53.39 -27.05
CA CYS A 2 -22.57 -52.40 -28.00
C CYS A 2 -23.04 -51.03 -27.44
N SER A 3 -22.62 -49.85 -27.92
CA SER A 3 -22.26 -49.48 -29.30
C SER A 3 -21.54 -48.11 -29.41
N ARG A 4 -20.54 -48.08 -30.32
CA ARG A 4 -20.07 -47.02 -31.28
C ARG A 4 -20.39 -45.53 -30.98
N ALA A 5 -19.41 -44.64 -30.72
CA ALA A 5 -18.47 -43.90 -31.63
C ALA A 5 -18.98 -42.47 -32.00
N PRO A 6 -18.19 -41.53 -32.58
CA PRO A 6 -16.88 -40.97 -32.21
C PRO A 6 -16.77 -39.40 -32.28
N TYR A 7 -15.61 -38.88 -31.86
CA TYR A 7 -14.92 -37.60 -32.21
C TYR A 7 -15.55 -36.60 -33.21
N ASN A 8 -15.54 -35.29 -32.88
CA ASN A 8 -14.78 -34.28 -33.66
C ASN A 8 -14.74 -32.85 -33.05
N ARG A 9 -13.50 -32.33 -32.99
CA ARG A 9 -12.99 -30.98 -33.35
C ARG A 9 -13.60 -29.72 -32.73
N TYR A 10 -12.81 -29.16 -31.81
CA TYR A 10 -12.70 -27.72 -31.55
C TYR A 10 -12.23 -26.96 -32.80
N THR A 11 -12.97 -25.90 -33.15
CA THR A 11 -12.50 -24.74 -33.95
C THR A 11 -13.18 -23.48 -33.38
N PRO A 12 -12.49 -22.32 -33.31
CA PRO A 12 -12.95 -21.16 -32.55
C PRO A 12 -13.98 -20.34 -33.36
N PRO A 13 -14.90 -19.60 -32.71
CA PRO A 13 -15.81 -18.73 -33.45
C PRO A 13 -15.12 -17.43 -33.86
N ARG A 14 -15.26 -17.12 -35.14
CA ARG A 14 -14.96 -15.85 -35.81
C ARG A 14 -15.95 -14.75 -35.37
N LEU A 15 -15.44 -13.52 -35.36
CA LEU A 15 -16.20 -12.26 -35.39
C LEU A 15 -17.27 -12.25 -36.49
N ILE A 16 -18.49 -11.84 -36.14
CA ILE A 16 -19.52 -11.36 -37.08
C ILE A 16 -20.12 -10.06 -36.53
N ALA A 17 -20.45 -9.20 -37.49
CA ALA A 17 -20.76 -7.79 -37.47
C ALA A 17 -21.96 -7.32 -36.64
N SER A 18 -21.90 -6.02 -36.36
CA SER A 18 -22.94 -5.08 -35.98
C SER A 18 -24.14 -5.09 -36.92
N ASP A 19 -25.35 -4.91 -36.37
CA ASP A 19 -26.36 -3.97 -36.90
C ASP A 19 -27.70 -3.97 -36.10
N GLU A 20 -27.86 -4.78 -35.06
CA GLU A 20 -29.15 -4.85 -34.32
C GLU A 20 -29.20 -4.04 -33.00
N ILE A 21 -28.14 -3.27 -32.67
CA ILE A 21 -28.04 -2.52 -31.40
C ILE A 21 -28.52 -1.06 -31.53
N TYR A 22 -28.57 -0.49 -32.74
CA TYR A 22 -28.89 0.93 -32.92
C TYR A 22 -30.40 1.26 -32.91
N GLU A 23 -31.29 0.33 -33.25
CA GLU A 23 -32.74 0.62 -33.21
C GLU A 23 -33.38 0.46 -31.82
N ARG A 24 -32.76 -0.29 -30.90
CA ARG A 24 -33.30 -0.49 -29.54
C ARG A 24 -32.89 0.58 -28.52
N LEU A 25 -31.88 1.40 -28.82
CA LEU A 25 -31.41 2.46 -27.92
C LEU A 25 -32.17 3.80 -28.08
N ALA A 26 -32.99 3.96 -29.12
CA ALA A 26 -33.81 5.15 -29.34
C ALA A 26 -35.10 5.22 -28.46
N ALA A 27 -35.40 4.19 -27.67
CA ALA A 27 -36.61 4.12 -26.84
C ALA A 27 -36.39 4.42 -25.33
N LEU A 28 -35.22 4.93 -24.94
CA LEU A 28 -34.79 5.06 -23.53
C LEU A 28 -34.98 6.46 -22.91
N HIS A 29 -35.97 7.24 -23.35
CA HIS A 29 -36.45 8.42 -22.63
C HIS A 29 -37.85 8.17 -22.04
N LYS A 30 -37.88 7.63 -20.81
CA LYS A 30 -38.88 7.84 -19.74
C LYS A 30 -38.54 6.95 -18.54
N TRP A 31 -37.76 7.49 -17.61
CA TRP A 31 -37.45 6.87 -16.32
C TRP A 31 -38.47 7.31 -15.28
N ASP A 32 -39.35 6.39 -14.86
CA ASP A 32 -40.08 6.44 -13.58
C ASP A 32 -40.83 5.12 -13.31
N SER A 33 -40.11 3.99 -13.13
CA SER A 33 -40.76 2.76 -12.61
C SER A 33 -39.87 1.69 -11.98
N VAL A 34 -38.53 1.83 -11.97
CA VAL A 34 -37.65 0.75 -11.48
C VAL A 34 -37.77 0.52 -9.95
N ALA A 35 -38.19 1.54 -9.19
CA ALA A 35 -38.47 1.39 -7.75
C ALA A 35 -39.76 0.59 -7.45
N GLN A 36 -40.73 0.55 -8.37
CA GLN A 36 -41.99 -0.18 -8.18
C GLN A 36 -41.97 -1.63 -8.69
N ALA A 37 -41.08 -1.98 -9.62
CA ALA A 37 -40.99 -3.35 -10.16
C ALA A 37 -40.28 -4.34 -9.22
N ARG A 38 -39.44 -3.87 -8.28
CA ARG A 38 -38.68 -4.74 -7.35
C ARG A 38 -39.54 -5.54 -6.36
N ARG A 39 -40.83 -5.24 -6.21
CA ARG A 39 -41.71 -5.90 -5.22
C ARG A 39 -42.58 -7.06 -5.74
N ARG A 40 -42.52 -7.44 -7.03
CA ARG A 40 -43.54 -8.38 -7.59
C ARG A 40 -43.08 -9.67 -8.26
N PHE A 41 -41.78 -10.02 -8.31
CA PHE A 41 -41.37 -11.31 -8.89
C PHE A 41 -40.53 -12.14 -7.93
N LYS A 42 -41.02 -13.33 -7.56
CA LYS A 42 -40.24 -14.39 -6.90
C LYS A 42 -39.21 -14.92 -7.92
N VAL A 43 -37.97 -14.49 -7.78
CA VAL A 43 -36.86 -14.88 -8.66
C VAL A 43 -36.34 -16.27 -8.26
N THR A 44 -36.22 -17.19 -9.22
CA THR A 44 -35.68 -18.54 -9.02
C THR A 44 -34.16 -18.54 -8.79
N PRO A 45 -33.60 -19.54 -8.07
CA PRO A 45 -32.18 -19.58 -7.68
C PRO A 45 -31.20 -19.48 -8.86
N ARG A 46 -31.60 -19.98 -10.03
CA ARG A 46 -30.80 -19.99 -11.26
C ARG A 46 -30.59 -18.59 -11.86
N PHE A 47 -31.51 -17.67 -11.62
CA PHE A 47 -31.41 -16.28 -12.09
C PHE A 47 -30.53 -15.44 -11.14
N ARG A 48 -30.48 -15.77 -9.83
CA ARG A 48 -29.51 -15.19 -8.88
C ARG A 48 -28.07 -15.54 -9.23
N ALA A 49 -27.81 -16.78 -9.66
CA ALA A 49 -26.47 -17.23 -10.04
C ALA A 49 -25.95 -16.59 -11.35
N ILE A 50 -26.87 -16.18 -12.24
CA ILE A 50 -26.51 -15.47 -13.48
C ILE A 50 -26.33 -13.96 -13.20
N MET A 51 -27.16 -13.38 -12.32
CA MET A 51 -27.00 -11.98 -11.90
C MET A 51 -25.74 -11.76 -11.04
N SER A 52 -25.27 -12.75 -10.28
CA SER A 52 -24.00 -12.67 -9.53
C SER A 52 -22.74 -12.79 -10.42
N LEU A 53 -22.91 -13.07 -11.71
CA LEU A 53 -21.83 -13.09 -12.71
C LEU A 53 -21.80 -11.80 -13.55
N ILE A 54 -22.78 -10.91 -13.37
CA ILE A 54 -22.77 -9.57 -13.93
C ILE A 54 -22.16 -8.68 -12.86
N PRO A 55 -21.00 -8.04 -13.09
CA PRO A 55 -20.48 -7.08 -12.12
C PRO A 55 -21.54 -6.00 -11.90
N GLU A 56 -21.96 -5.80 -10.66
CA GLU A 56 -22.77 -4.64 -10.30
C GLU A 56 -21.95 -3.39 -10.64
N VAL A 57 -22.29 -2.74 -11.76
CA VAL A 57 -21.74 -1.43 -12.11
C VAL A 57 -22.37 -0.43 -11.14
N PRO A 58 -21.59 0.28 -10.30
CA PRO A 58 -22.16 1.28 -9.41
C PRO A 58 -22.78 2.40 -10.24
N ALA A 59 -23.91 2.92 -9.77
CA ALA A 59 -24.57 4.11 -10.29
C ALA A 59 -23.73 5.38 -10.00
N THR A 60 -22.52 5.49 -10.55
CA THR A 60 -21.74 6.74 -10.50
C THR A 60 -22.25 7.67 -11.60
N PRO A 61 -22.62 8.93 -11.28
CA PRO A 61 -22.95 9.92 -12.31
C PRO A 61 -21.70 10.17 -13.15
N SER A 62 -21.70 9.76 -14.42
CA SER A 62 -20.57 9.92 -15.34
C SER A 62 -20.90 10.98 -16.40
N HIS A 63 -19.95 11.89 -16.66
CA HIS A 63 -20.04 12.85 -17.77
C HIS A 63 -19.43 12.24 -19.03
N ARG A 64 -20.09 12.37 -20.18
CA ARG A 64 -19.51 11.93 -21.47
C ARG A 64 -18.92 13.14 -22.17
N PHE A 65 -17.68 13.01 -22.62
CA PHE A 65 -17.07 14.05 -23.43
C PHE A 65 -17.82 14.16 -24.77
N ARG A 66 -18.08 15.39 -25.24
CA ARG A 66 -18.81 15.65 -26.49
C ARG A 66 -17.98 15.39 -27.74
N PHE A 67 -16.69 15.74 -27.68
CA PHE A 67 -15.79 15.69 -28.83
C PHE A 67 -14.95 14.42 -28.92
N ILE A 68 -14.91 13.61 -27.86
CA ILE A 68 -14.13 12.37 -27.83
C ILE A 68 -14.94 11.24 -27.20
N PRO A 69 -14.70 9.97 -27.57
CA PRO A 69 -15.38 8.82 -26.98
C PRO A 69 -14.72 8.43 -25.65
N GLY A 70 -14.97 9.24 -24.62
CA GLY A 70 -14.53 9.00 -23.25
C GLY A 70 -15.58 9.46 -22.24
N ARG A 71 -15.38 9.11 -20.97
CA ARG A 71 -16.24 9.50 -19.85
C ARG A 71 -15.40 9.92 -18.66
N LEU A 72 -15.75 11.05 -18.06
CA LEU A 72 -15.27 11.40 -16.73
C LEU A 72 -16.09 10.61 -15.71
N ILE A 73 -15.42 9.89 -14.82
CA ILE A 73 -16.02 9.08 -13.77
C ILE A 73 -15.43 9.46 -12.40
N ARG A 74 -16.07 9.02 -11.31
CA ARG A 74 -15.42 9.08 -10.01
C ARG A 74 -14.30 8.04 -9.93
N LYS A 75 -13.16 8.45 -9.36
CA LYS A 75 -11.95 7.63 -9.24
C LYS A 75 -12.26 6.36 -8.46
N ARG A 76 -11.65 5.26 -8.90
CA ARG A 76 -11.72 3.94 -8.25
C ARG A 76 -10.36 3.63 -7.61
N PRO A 77 -10.31 2.64 -6.69
CA PRO A 77 -9.05 2.19 -6.15
C PRO A 77 -8.04 1.85 -7.23
N ASN A 78 -6.78 2.18 -7.01
CA ASN A 78 -5.71 1.88 -7.96
C ASN A 78 -5.53 0.35 -8.14
N HIS A 79 -4.84 -0.05 -9.21
CA HIS A 79 -4.61 -1.47 -9.55
C HIS A 79 -3.98 -2.29 -8.41
N HIS A 80 -3.05 -1.71 -7.66
CA HIS A 80 -2.38 -2.38 -6.56
C HIS A 80 -3.31 -2.64 -5.37
N SER A 81 -4.10 -1.65 -4.99
CA SER A 81 -5.14 -1.78 -3.96
C SER A 81 -6.16 -2.86 -4.37
N ARG A 82 -6.58 -2.90 -5.64
CA ARG A 82 -7.48 -3.96 -6.15
C ARG A 82 -6.87 -5.35 -6.04
N LYS A 83 -5.60 -5.53 -6.43
CA LYS A 83 -4.91 -6.83 -6.31
C LYS A 83 -4.76 -7.28 -4.87
N LEU A 84 -4.46 -6.34 -3.96
CA LEU A 84 -4.42 -6.65 -2.54
C LEU A 84 -5.82 -7.08 -2.07
N LEU A 85 -6.86 -6.32 -2.40
CA LEU A 85 -8.25 -6.64 -2.05
C LEU A 85 -8.65 -8.06 -2.51
N GLU A 86 -8.39 -8.43 -3.76
CA GLU A 86 -8.65 -9.78 -4.27
C GLU A 86 -7.93 -10.88 -3.46
N LYS A 87 -6.71 -10.59 -2.98
CA LYS A 87 -5.97 -11.52 -2.11
C LYS A 87 -6.55 -11.57 -0.70
N LEU A 88 -7.04 -10.45 -0.17
CA LEU A 88 -7.71 -10.40 1.13
C LEU A 88 -9.02 -11.18 1.10
N GLU A 89 -9.82 -11.03 0.05
CA GLU A 89 -11.06 -11.81 -0.15
C GLU A 89 -10.76 -13.31 -0.20
N LYS A 90 -9.71 -13.72 -0.93
CA LYS A 90 -9.25 -15.13 -0.94
C LYS A 90 -8.77 -15.58 0.43
N LEU A 91 -8.01 -14.73 1.13
CA LEU A 91 -7.47 -15.02 2.46
C LEU A 91 -8.60 -15.24 3.47
N VAL A 92 -9.64 -14.42 3.44
CA VAL A 92 -10.82 -14.52 4.30
C VAL A 92 -11.52 -15.87 4.17
N VAL A 93 -11.58 -16.41 2.96
CA VAL A 93 -12.17 -17.72 2.67
C VAL A 93 -11.25 -18.87 3.13
N GLN A 94 -9.94 -18.75 2.90
CA GLN A 94 -8.97 -19.80 3.18
C GLN A 94 -8.60 -19.93 4.66
N VAL A 95 -8.52 -18.82 5.36
CA VAL A 95 -8.09 -18.75 6.76
C VAL A 95 -9.29 -18.33 7.58
N LYS A 96 -9.89 -19.30 8.27
CA LYS A 96 -10.98 -18.99 9.20
C LYS A 96 -10.41 -18.57 10.55
N PRO A 97 -11.07 -17.62 11.24
CA PRO A 97 -10.80 -17.37 12.64
C PRO A 97 -10.94 -18.65 13.48
N ASP A 98 -10.31 -18.66 14.65
CA ASP A 98 -10.46 -19.76 15.59
C ASP A 98 -11.93 -19.99 15.96
N ASP A 99 -12.36 -21.26 15.90
CA ASP A 99 -13.71 -21.72 16.26
C ASP A 99 -13.71 -22.46 17.61
N SER A 100 -12.60 -22.37 18.36
CA SER A 100 -12.48 -22.92 19.70
C SER A 100 -13.40 -22.20 20.70
N PRO A 101 -13.69 -22.80 21.86
CA PRO A 101 -14.38 -22.11 22.97
C PRO A 101 -13.65 -20.84 23.45
N TYR A 102 -12.37 -20.66 23.08
CA TYR A 102 -11.56 -19.50 23.42
C TYR A 102 -11.58 -18.41 22.35
N ALA A 103 -12.36 -18.57 21.27
CA ALA A 103 -12.46 -17.58 20.20
C ALA A 103 -12.79 -16.17 20.72
N GLY A 104 -11.92 -15.19 20.42
CA GLY A 104 -12.06 -13.81 20.89
C GLY A 104 -11.61 -13.56 22.34
N LEU A 105 -11.02 -14.57 23.00
CA LEU A 105 -10.22 -14.41 24.21
C LEU A 105 -8.74 -14.26 23.85
N LEU A 106 -7.99 -13.53 24.66
CA LEU A 106 -6.53 -13.47 24.55
C LEU A 106 -5.94 -14.62 25.35
N ILE A 107 -5.41 -15.63 24.66
CA ILE A 107 -4.66 -16.69 25.32
C ILE A 107 -3.28 -16.16 25.73
N SER A 108 -2.84 -16.56 26.92
CA SER A 108 -1.54 -16.17 27.45
C SER A 108 -0.41 -16.71 26.56
N PRO A 109 0.66 -15.92 26.28
CA PRO A 109 1.70 -16.33 25.36
C PRO A 109 2.37 -17.61 25.84
N THR A 110 2.71 -18.46 24.88
CA THR A 110 3.34 -19.76 25.14
C THR A 110 4.78 -19.80 24.65
N LEU A 111 5.64 -20.45 25.43
CA LEU A 111 7.03 -20.70 25.11
C LEU A 111 7.14 -22.06 24.40
N GLN A 112 7.60 -22.06 23.14
CA GLN A 112 7.83 -23.31 22.43
C GLN A 112 9.03 -24.05 23.03
N ASN A 113 8.88 -25.35 23.32
CA ASN A 113 9.90 -26.30 23.79
C ASN A 113 10.25 -26.33 25.28
N ASN A 114 9.35 -25.93 26.19
CA ASN A 114 9.62 -25.98 27.64
C ASN A 114 9.18 -27.28 28.35
N SER A 115 8.90 -28.35 27.59
CA SER A 115 8.30 -29.59 28.11
C SER A 115 9.18 -30.39 29.07
N ASP A 116 10.46 -30.04 29.22
CA ASP A 116 11.43 -30.78 30.03
C ASP A 116 11.74 -30.13 31.39
N GLU A 117 11.19 -28.94 31.70
CA GLU A 117 11.46 -28.29 32.99
C GLU A 117 10.53 -28.80 34.11
N THR A 118 11.03 -29.70 34.95
CA THR A 118 10.33 -30.15 36.17
C THR A 118 10.53 -29.14 37.31
N PHE A 119 9.66 -28.14 37.41
CA PHE A 119 9.59 -27.24 38.57
C PHE A 119 8.20 -27.18 39.19
N ASP A 120 8.13 -26.77 40.45
CA ASP A 120 6.86 -26.49 41.12
C ASP A 120 6.47 -25.03 40.96
N VAL A 121 5.17 -24.82 40.73
CA VAL A 121 4.55 -23.50 40.62
C VAL A 121 3.76 -23.22 41.88
N LYS A 122 3.97 -22.04 42.46
CA LYS A 122 3.12 -21.52 43.54
C LYS A 122 1.95 -20.77 42.93
N LEU A 123 0.73 -21.24 43.21
CA LEU A 123 -0.51 -20.66 42.70
C LEU A 123 -1.31 -20.03 43.84
N LYS A 124 -1.96 -18.90 43.52
CA LYS A 124 -3.01 -18.29 44.34
C LYS A 124 -4.21 -18.03 43.44
N ILE A 125 -5.33 -18.62 43.80
CA ILE A 125 -6.53 -18.68 42.97
C ILE A 125 -7.66 -17.90 43.62
N PHE A 126 -8.23 -16.98 42.85
CA PHE A 126 -9.40 -16.19 43.18
C PHE A 126 -10.62 -16.70 42.40
N ALA A 127 -11.81 -16.60 42.95
CA ALA A 127 -13.07 -16.79 42.24
C ALA A 127 -14.17 -16.03 42.96
N GLU A 128 -15.20 -15.59 42.24
CA GLU A 128 -16.32 -14.82 42.80
C GLU A 128 -17.06 -15.59 43.89
N ASP A 129 -17.27 -16.90 43.67
CA ASP A 129 -17.95 -17.78 44.62
C ASP A 129 -17.07 -18.25 45.80
N LEU A 130 -15.78 -17.92 45.81
CA LEU A 130 -14.87 -18.30 46.88
C LEU A 130 -14.82 -17.21 47.97
N HIS A 131 -15.18 -17.58 49.20
CA HIS A 131 -15.06 -16.68 50.36
C HIS A 131 -13.62 -16.21 50.64
N LYS A 132 -12.60 -17.01 50.28
CA LYS A 132 -11.18 -16.69 50.41
C LYS A 132 -10.38 -17.32 49.25
N PRO A 133 -9.29 -16.67 48.79
CA PRO A 133 -8.46 -17.24 47.74
C PRO A 133 -7.75 -18.52 48.21
N VAL A 134 -7.65 -19.50 47.32
CA VAL A 134 -6.99 -20.80 47.58
C VAL A 134 -5.54 -20.72 47.13
N SER A 135 -4.60 -21.10 47.99
CA SER A 135 -3.17 -21.11 47.64
C SER A 135 -2.59 -22.52 47.78
N PHE A 136 -1.88 -22.99 46.77
CA PHE A 136 -1.21 -24.28 46.77
C PHE A 136 -0.01 -24.29 45.83
N SER A 137 0.74 -25.38 45.83
CA SER A 137 1.82 -25.63 44.87
C SER A 137 1.56 -26.91 44.10
N CYS A 138 1.89 -26.91 42.82
CA CYS A 138 1.77 -28.09 41.97
C CYS A 138 2.89 -28.14 40.93
N PRO A 139 3.18 -29.31 40.35
CA PRO A 139 4.14 -29.42 39.26
C PRO A 139 3.72 -28.56 38.06
N ALA A 140 4.67 -27.89 37.41
CA ALA A 140 4.43 -27.07 36.20
C ALA A 140 3.91 -27.88 35.01
N ALA A 141 4.20 -29.18 34.95
CA ALA A 141 3.65 -30.10 33.96
C ALA A 141 2.15 -30.40 34.17
N THR A 142 1.51 -29.83 35.20
CA THR A 142 0.08 -30.05 35.45
C THR A 142 -0.74 -29.39 34.35
N ARG A 143 -1.68 -30.15 33.77
CA ARG A 143 -2.63 -29.64 32.79
C ARG A 143 -3.61 -28.65 33.44
N VAL A 144 -3.84 -27.52 32.79
CA VAL A 144 -4.70 -26.45 33.30
C VAL A 144 -6.12 -26.95 33.58
N GLY A 145 -6.70 -27.76 32.68
CA GLY A 145 -8.05 -28.31 32.86
C GLY A 145 -8.21 -29.19 34.10
N TYR A 146 -7.18 -29.93 34.50
CA TYR A 146 -7.21 -30.74 35.73
C TYR A 146 -7.35 -29.86 36.99
N LEU A 147 -6.68 -28.71 37.00
CA LEU A 147 -6.80 -27.74 38.09
C LEU A 147 -8.18 -27.10 38.13
N VAL A 148 -8.74 -26.79 36.96
CA VAL A 148 -10.13 -26.29 36.87
C VAL A 148 -11.10 -27.33 37.44
N ASP A 149 -10.99 -28.59 37.00
CA ASP A 149 -11.88 -29.68 37.46
C ASP A 149 -11.75 -29.94 38.97
N SER A 150 -10.53 -29.84 39.52
CA SER A 150 -10.27 -30.01 40.95
C SER A 150 -10.90 -28.91 41.81
N LEU A 151 -11.16 -27.73 41.23
CA LEU A 151 -11.77 -26.59 41.94
C LEU A 151 -13.30 -26.55 41.83
N LYS A 152 -13.90 -27.21 40.84
CA LYS A 152 -15.35 -27.24 40.64
C LYS A 152 -16.16 -27.57 41.90
N PRO A 153 -15.78 -28.54 42.76
CA PRO A 153 -16.53 -28.84 43.98
C PRO A 153 -16.66 -27.67 44.96
N PHE A 154 -15.78 -26.67 44.87
CA PHE A 154 -15.77 -25.50 45.74
C PHE A 154 -16.59 -24.31 45.20
N LEU A 155 -17.15 -24.41 43.99
CA LEU A 155 -17.85 -23.32 43.28
C LEU A 155 -19.38 -23.45 43.30
N GLY A 156 -19.94 -24.36 44.11
CA GLY A 156 -21.39 -24.58 44.21
C GLY A 156 -22.03 -25.27 42.99
N ASP A 157 -23.34 -25.07 42.78
CA ASP A 157 -24.16 -25.70 41.72
C ASP A 157 -23.93 -25.14 40.29
N SER A 158 -22.82 -24.45 40.06
CA SER A 158 -22.51 -23.76 38.81
C SER A 158 -22.21 -24.76 37.67
N LYS A 159 -23.21 -25.02 36.82
CA LYS A 159 -23.13 -25.95 35.66
C LYS A 159 -22.32 -25.41 34.46
N GLY A 160 -21.38 -24.49 34.67
CA GLY A 160 -20.65 -23.77 33.62
C GLY A 160 -19.30 -24.38 33.25
N SER A 161 -18.79 -24.03 32.07
CA SER A 161 -17.38 -24.24 31.73
C SER A 161 -16.55 -23.10 32.33
N PHE A 162 -15.42 -23.44 32.96
CA PHE A 162 -14.56 -22.46 33.61
C PHE A 162 -13.20 -22.39 32.93
N VAL A 163 -12.56 -21.23 33.05
CA VAL A 163 -11.23 -20.96 32.52
C VAL A 163 -10.44 -20.13 33.53
N PHE A 164 -9.13 -20.31 33.58
CA PHE A 164 -8.26 -19.42 34.34
C PHE A 164 -7.95 -18.17 33.56
N LYS A 165 -8.11 -17.04 34.22
CA LYS A 165 -7.68 -15.71 33.81
C LYS A 165 -6.47 -15.31 34.66
N VAL A 166 -5.48 -14.62 34.09
CA VAL A 166 -4.41 -14.00 34.89
C VAL A 166 -5.01 -12.85 35.70
N THR A 167 -4.87 -12.85 37.03
CA THR A 167 -5.53 -11.86 37.88
C THR A 167 -5.11 -10.44 37.48
N GLY A 168 -6.09 -9.60 37.14
CA GLY A 168 -5.88 -8.22 36.70
C GLY A 168 -5.68 -8.00 35.19
N LEU A 169 -5.59 -9.07 34.39
CA LEU A 169 -5.41 -9.01 32.93
C LEU A 169 -6.50 -9.82 32.21
N ASP A 170 -7.06 -9.29 31.13
CA ASP A 170 -7.98 -10.01 30.21
C ASP A 170 -7.22 -11.06 29.37
N GLU A 171 -6.48 -11.93 30.04
CA GLU A 171 -5.57 -12.94 29.49
C GLU A 171 -5.86 -14.31 30.14
N TYR A 172 -5.94 -15.36 29.32
CA TYR A 172 -6.53 -16.64 29.72
C TYR A 172 -5.61 -17.83 29.45
N LEU A 173 -5.74 -18.88 30.26
CA LEU A 173 -5.02 -20.13 30.10
C LEU A 173 -5.98 -21.18 29.53
N SER A 174 -5.60 -21.81 28.41
CA SER A 174 -6.34 -22.91 27.81
C SER A 174 -6.30 -24.16 28.68
N ASN A 175 -7.47 -24.78 28.90
CA ASN A 175 -7.61 -26.03 29.66
C ASN A 175 -6.89 -27.23 29.00
N GLU A 176 -6.49 -27.09 27.72
CA GLU A 176 -5.85 -28.16 26.93
C GLU A 176 -4.34 -28.25 27.10
N THR A 177 -3.72 -27.22 27.69
CA THR A 177 -2.25 -27.05 27.80
C THR A 177 -1.75 -27.26 29.22
N VAL A 178 -0.42 -27.29 29.41
CA VAL A 178 0.20 -27.38 30.75
C VAL A 178 0.68 -26.01 31.24
N LEU A 179 0.85 -25.85 32.56
CA LEU A 179 1.26 -24.57 33.14
C LEU A 179 2.65 -24.11 32.69
N SER A 180 3.59 -25.05 32.48
CA SER A 180 4.97 -24.77 32.03
C SER A 180 5.04 -24.16 30.62
N ASP A 181 3.97 -24.27 29.83
CA ASP A 181 3.95 -23.71 28.48
C ASP A 181 3.82 -22.18 28.52
N TYR A 182 3.28 -21.61 29.60
CA TYR A 182 2.94 -20.18 29.65
C TYR A 182 4.10 -19.30 30.11
N GLU A 183 4.33 -18.21 29.38
CA GLU A 183 5.35 -17.21 29.70
C GLU A 183 5.12 -16.61 31.09
N TYR A 184 3.86 -16.28 31.43
CA TYR A 184 3.49 -15.75 32.74
C TYR A 184 3.92 -16.66 33.90
N ILE A 185 3.66 -17.97 33.78
CA ILE A 185 4.01 -18.96 34.81
C ILE A 185 5.53 -19.08 34.94
N CYS A 186 6.24 -19.18 33.81
CA CYS A 186 7.70 -19.23 33.79
C CYS A 186 8.33 -17.95 34.36
N ALA A 187 7.75 -16.79 34.08
CA ALA A 187 8.18 -15.51 34.62
C ALA A 187 7.99 -15.43 36.13
N CYS A 188 6.83 -15.85 36.66
CA CYS A 188 6.60 -15.96 38.10
C CYS A 188 7.65 -16.85 38.77
N ARG A 189 7.96 -18.01 38.17
CA ARG A 189 9.01 -18.91 38.68
C ARG A 189 10.39 -18.26 38.69
N ARG A 190 10.78 -17.60 37.59
CA ARG A 190 12.07 -16.91 37.44
C ARG A 190 12.24 -15.78 38.46
N LEU A 191 11.15 -15.08 38.77
CA LEU A 191 11.13 -13.97 39.73
C LEU A 191 10.84 -14.40 41.18
N GLY A 192 10.63 -15.69 41.44
CA GLY A 192 10.26 -16.21 42.76
C GLY A 192 8.89 -15.71 43.27
N LYS A 193 8.00 -15.29 42.36
CA LYS A 193 6.65 -14.80 42.67
C LYS A 193 5.62 -15.94 42.62
N THR A 194 4.53 -15.77 43.36
CA THR A 194 3.33 -16.61 43.25
C THR A 194 2.52 -16.18 42.03
N ALA A 195 2.10 -17.11 41.19
CA ALA A 195 1.21 -16.82 40.06
C ALA A 195 -0.24 -16.67 40.56
N TRP A 196 -0.86 -15.55 40.23
CA TRP A 196 -2.21 -15.19 40.65
C TRP A 196 -3.17 -15.40 39.50
N LEU A 197 -4.15 -16.27 39.69
CA LEU A 197 -5.14 -16.63 38.69
C LEU A 197 -6.55 -16.41 39.24
N THR A 198 -7.44 -15.93 38.40
CA THR A 198 -8.87 -15.77 38.70
C THR A 198 -9.64 -16.81 37.89
N LEU A 199 -10.42 -17.66 38.56
CA LEU A 199 -11.28 -18.63 37.90
C LEU A 199 -12.59 -17.95 37.52
N VAL A 200 -12.91 -17.97 36.23
CA VAL A 200 -14.09 -17.29 35.67
C VAL A 200 -14.94 -18.23 34.82
N SER A 201 -16.25 -18.00 34.81
CA SER A 201 -17.17 -18.71 33.92
C SER A 201 -16.96 -18.26 32.48
N LEU A 202 -16.69 -19.19 31.58
CA LEU A 202 -16.42 -18.94 30.16
C LEU A 202 -17.58 -18.23 29.45
N ASP A 203 -18.80 -18.45 29.91
CA ASP A 203 -20.02 -17.83 29.37
C ASP A 203 -20.17 -16.35 29.77
N ALA A 204 -19.57 -15.96 30.91
CA ALA A 204 -19.62 -14.60 31.43
C ALA A 204 -18.49 -13.71 30.86
N VAL A 205 -17.49 -14.29 30.21
CA VAL A 205 -16.33 -13.55 29.71
C VAL A 205 -16.68 -12.72 28.46
N GLN A 206 -16.34 -11.44 28.49
CA GLN A 206 -16.48 -10.56 27.32
C GLN A 206 -15.49 -10.94 26.21
N ARG A 207 -15.96 -10.88 24.96
CA ARG A 207 -15.18 -11.21 23.75
C ARG A 207 -15.05 -9.97 22.84
N PRO A 208 -14.29 -8.95 23.26
CA PRO A 208 -14.05 -7.72 22.50
C PRO A 208 -13.12 -7.95 21.30
N TRP A 209 -12.35 -9.04 21.35
CA TRP A 209 -11.32 -9.37 20.37
C TRP A 209 -11.77 -10.45 19.38
N THR A 210 -13.08 -10.67 19.23
CA THR A 210 -13.59 -11.63 18.25
C THR A 210 -13.20 -11.19 16.84
N LEU A 211 -12.37 -12.01 16.19
CA LEU A 211 -11.96 -11.80 14.81
C LEU A 211 -13.08 -12.21 13.86
N VAL A 212 -13.62 -11.25 13.12
CA VAL A 212 -14.66 -11.45 12.10
C VAL A 212 -14.29 -10.59 10.90
N THR A 213 -14.56 -11.00 9.67
CA THR A 213 -14.32 -10.09 8.53
C THR A 213 -15.38 -8.99 8.50
N CYS A 214 -14.99 -7.75 8.19
CA CYS A 214 -15.97 -6.71 7.87
C CYS A 214 -16.68 -6.99 6.53
N ASP A 215 -17.87 -6.44 6.34
CA ASP A 215 -18.64 -6.62 5.11
C ASP A 215 -18.04 -5.83 3.93
N GLU A 216 -17.42 -4.68 4.19
CA GLU A 216 -16.82 -3.81 3.19
C GLU A 216 -15.32 -3.56 3.47
N CYS A 217 -14.52 -3.53 2.40
CA CYS A 217 -13.11 -3.15 2.44
C CYS A 217 -12.87 -1.97 1.50
N ASP A 218 -12.74 -0.77 2.08
CA ASP A 218 -12.19 0.37 1.36
C ASP A 218 -10.69 0.49 1.66
N LEU A 219 -9.85 0.38 0.63
CA LEU A 219 -8.39 0.54 0.73
C LEU A 219 -7.91 1.93 0.27
N ASP A 220 -8.81 2.82 -0.15
CA ASP A 220 -8.43 4.14 -0.66
C ASP A 220 -8.07 5.10 0.47
N VAL A 221 -6.80 5.49 0.54
CA VAL A 221 -6.26 6.28 1.65
C VAL A 221 -6.65 7.78 1.56
N GLY A 222 -7.18 8.23 0.42
CA GLY A 222 -7.38 9.65 0.08
C GLY A 222 -8.55 10.40 0.73
N GLY A 223 -9.03 10.00 1.91
CA GLY A 223 -10.29 10.55 2.48
C GLY A 223 -10.32 10.81 3.98
N GLY A 224 -9.19 10.85 4.70
CA GLY A 224 -9.20 11.00 6.16
C GLY A 224 -8.21 12.03 6.68
N GLY A 225 -8.70 13.22 7.06
CA GLY A 225 -7.95 14.25 7.79
C GLY A 225 -7.94 15.64 7.12
N ALA A 226 -7.17 16.58 7.70
CA ALA A 226 -7.00 17.97 7.23
C ALA A 226 -6.52 18.11 5.77
N GLU A 227 -6.03 17.02 5.15
CA GLU A 227 -5.69 16.95 3.72
C GLU A 227 -6.95 16.88 2.80
N SER A 228 -8.15 16.70 3.36
CA SER A 228 -9.43 16.72 2.64
C SER A 228 -9.85 18.11 2.13
N GLU A 229 -9.28 19.20 2.65
CA GLU A 229 -9.66 20.56 2.26
C GLU A 229 -9.13 20.98 0.87
N ASN A 230 -8.12 20.29 0.34
CA ASN A 230 -7.49 20.57 -0.95
C ASN A 230 -7.76 19.49 -2.02
N LEU A 231 -8.73 18.60 -1.79
CA LEU A 231 -9.06 17.51 -2.70
C LEU A 231 -9.75 18.06 -3.95
N ILE A 232 -9.22 17.75 -5.14
CA ILE A 232 -9.88 18.16 -6.39
C ILE A 232 -11.09 17.25 -6.64
N GLY A 233 -12.28 17.83 -6.48
CA GLY A 233 -13.55 17.12 -6.57
C GLY A 233 -13.92 16.77 -8.01
N TYR A 234 -14.67 15.68 -8.16
CA TYR A 234 -15.19 15.25 -9.46
C TYR A 234 -16.09 16.33 -10.11
N GLU A 235 -16.91 17.02 -9.31
CA GLU A 235 -17.84 18.02 -9.84
C GLU A 235 -17.12 19.29 -10.33
N ASP A 236 -16.02 19.70 -9.69
CA ASP A 236 -15.24 20.88 -10.11
C ASP A 236 -14.61 20.67 -11.49
N VAL A 237 -14.02 19.49 -11.71
CA VAL A 237 -13.43 19.09 -12.99
C VAL A 237 -14.51 18.98 -14.06
N LYS A 238 -15.64 18.35 -13.72
CA LYS A 238 -16.78 18.20 -14.63
C LYS A 238 -17.31 19.56 -15.08
N GLU A 239 -17.45 20.53 -14.18
CA GLU A 239 -17.87 21.90 -14.52
C GLU A 239 -16.92 22.55 -15.53
N ARG A 240 -15.61 22.45 -15.32
CA ARG A 240 -14.60 23.03 -16.23
C ARG A 240 -14.56 22.32 -17.60
N VAL A 241 -14.72 21.00 -17.63
CA VAL A 241 -14.85 20.25 -18.89
C VAL A 241 -16.09 20.72 -19.67
N ILE A 242 -17.24 20.88 -19.01
CA ILE A 242 -18.47 21.37 -19.65
C ILE A 242 -18.27 22.80 -20.18
N ASN A 243 -17.57 23.67 -19.43
CA ASN A 243 -17.26 25.02 -19.88
C ASN A 243 -16.39 25.04 -21.14
N PHE A 244 -15.33 24.21 -21.19
CA PHE A 244 -14.55 24.00 -22.41
C PHE A 244 -15.43 23.54 -23.57
N GLU A 245 -16.29 22.54 -23.34
CA GLU A 245 -17.14 21.98 -24.39
C GLU A 245 -18.11 23.01 -24.97
N ASN A 246 -18.73 23.80 -24.10
CA ASN A 246 -19.65 24.87 -24.51
C ASN A 246 -18.92 25.98 -25.29
N SER A 247 -17.70 26.36 -24.88
CA SER A 247 -16.88 27.33 -25.62
C SER A 247 -16.44 26.80 -26.99
N ALA A 248 -16.10 25.52 -27.07
CA ALA A 248 -15.75 24.84 -28.31
C ALA A 248 -16.92 24.78 -29.31
N GLU A 249 -18.13 24.47 -28.85
CA GLU A 249 -19.33 24.49 -29.70
C GLU A 249 -19.63 25.89 -30.25
N ARG A 250 -19.47 26.94 -29.45
CA ARG A 250 -19.62 28.32 -29.92
C ARG A 250 -18.61 28.66 -31.00
N LEU A 251 -17.35 28.24 -30.84
CA LEU A 251 -16.30 28.46 -31.83
C LEU A 251 -16.63 27.76 -33.15
N ILE A 252 -17.12 26.51 -33.11
CA ILE A 252 -17.54 25.77 -34.31
C ILE A 252 -18.73 26.47 -34.98
N ALA A 253 -19.74 26.86 -34.20
CA ALA A 253 -20.90 27.58 -34.72
C ALA A 253 -20.51 28.94 -35.35
N GLU A 254 -19.52 29.64 -34.80
CA GLU A 254 -19.01 30.90 -35.37
C GLU A 254 -18.22 30.67 -36.66
N ALA A 255 -17.43 29.58 -36.73
CA ALA A 255 -16.76 29.17 -37.95
C ALA A 255 -17.77 28.87 -39.08
N GLU A 256 -18.90 28.24 -38.77
CA GLU A 256 -20.00 27.99 -39.71
C GLU A 256 -20.71 29.28 -40.15
N LYS A 257 -20.95 30.23 -39.23
CA LYS A 257 -21.64 31.52 -39.52
C LYS A 257 -20.82 32.49 -40.35
N SER A 258 -19.49 32.40 -40.32
CA SER A 258 -18.60 33.22 -41.16
C SER A 258 -18.83 33.08 -42.68
N SER A 259 -19.74 32.20 -43.09
CA SER A 259 -20.29 32.06 -44.46
C SER A 259 -21.29 33.15 -44.88
N THR A 260 -21.88 33.93 -43.97
CA THR A 260 -23.10 34.73 -44.27
C THR A 260 -22.95 36.25 -44.16
N SER A 261 -21.88 36.78 -43.58
CA SER A 261 -21.73 38.23 -43.36
C SER A 261 -20.63 38.84 -44.24
N ALA A 262 -21.03 39.81 -45.06
CA ALA A 262 -20.12 40.64 -45.82
C ALA A 262 -19.18 41.43 -44.87
N VAL A 263 -17.88 41.26 -45.10
CA VAL A 263 -16.73 42.13 -44.79
C VAL A 263 -16.90 43.06 -43.57
N GLY A 264 -16.27 42.69 -42.45
CA GLY A 264 -15.79 43.66 -41.45
C GLY A 264 -15.94 43.27 -39.99
N ASN A 265 -16.99 42.53 -39.59
CA ASN A 265 -17.30 42.29 -38.17
C ASN A 265 -17.25 40.81 -37.70
N GLY A 266 -17.23 39.83 -38.61
CA GLY A 266 -17.25 38.40 -38.25
C GLY A 266 -15.90 37.82 -37.81
N GLU A 267 -14.79 38.40 -38.26
CA GLU A 267 -13.43 37.90 -38.00
C GLU A 267 -12.97 38.15 -36.55
N GLY A 268 -13.42 39.25 -35.94
CA GLY A 268 -13.20 39.51 -34.52
C GLY A 268 -13.93 38.52 -33.60
N GLY A 269 -15.09 38.00 -34.03
CA GLY A 269 -15.88 37.01 -33.28
C GLY A 269 -15.20 35.64 -33.20
N LEU A 270 -14.55 35.22 -34.29
CA LEU A 270 -13.84 33.94 -34.37
C LEU A 270 -12.59 33.91 -33.46
N LEU A 271 -11.79 34.98 -33.49
CA LEU A 271 -10.63 35.11 -32.60
C LEU A 271 -11.05 35.25 -31.13
N ALA A 272 -12.13 35.99 -30.84
CA ALA A 272 -12.67 36.10 -29.48
C ALA A 272 -13.16 34.76 -28.93
N SER A 273 -13.84 33.96 -29.77
CA SER A 273 -14.27 32.60 -29.43
C SER A 273 -13.10 31.63 -29.27
N ALA A 274 -12.02 31.79 -30.04
CA ALA A 274 -10.79 31.02 -29.85
C ALA A 274 -10.10 31.37 -28.51
N ASP A 275 -10.10 32.65 -28.14
CA ASP A 275 -9.62 33.09 -26.82
C ASP A 275 -10.51 32.59 -25.68
N GLU A 276 -11.83 32.41 -25.89
CA GLU A 276 -12.71 31.73 -24.93
C GLU A 276 -12.30 30.27 -24.72
N VAL A 277 -12.04 29.52 -25.80
CA VAL A 277 -11.56 28.13 -25.71
C VAL A 277 -10.22 28.07 -24.98
N ARG A 278 -9.27 28.94 -25.35
CA ARG A 278 -7.97 29.03 -24.68
C ARG A 278 -8.12 29.37 -23.19
N ARG A 279 -9.01 30.30 -22.83
CA ARG A 279 -9.28 30.63 -21.42
C ARG A 279 -9.89 29.45 -20.68
N ALA A 280 -10.81 28.70 -21.27
CA ALA A 280 -11.38 27.50 -20.65
C ALA A 280 -10.32 26.41 -20.41
N VAL A 281 -9.38 26.22 -21.35
CA VAL A 281 -8.21 25.34 -21.18
C VAL A 281 -7.34 25.80 -20.01
N ILE A 282 -7.01 27.10 -19.95
CA ILE A 282 -6.21 27.67 -18.85
C ILE A 282 -6.94 27.49 -17.51
N ASP A 283 -8.24 27.71 -17.46
CA ASP A 283 -9.04 27.59 -16.23
C ASP A 283 -8.99 26.15 -15.67
N LEU A 284 -9.05 25.15 -16.54
CA LEU A 284 -8.87 23.75 -16.16
C LEU A 284 -7.44 23.46 -15.69
N CYS A 285 -6.43 24.03 -16.33
CA CYS A 285 -5.02 23.90 -15.93
C CYS A 285 -4.73 24.57 -14.57
N VAL A 286 -5.39 25.70 -14.28
CA VAL A 286 -5.32 26.40 -12.99
C VAL A 286 -5.96 25.55 -11.90
N LEU A 287 -7.14 24.95 -12.15
CA LEU A 287 -7.77 24.02 -11.21
C LEU A 287 -6.84 22.85 -10.82
N LEU A 288 -6.04 22.37 -11.78
CA LEU A 288 -5.08 21.29 -11.58
C LEU A 288 -3.71 21.76 -11.04
N GLY A 289 -3.63 23.00 -10.55
CA GLY A 289 -2.47 23.57 -9.86
C GLY A 289 -1.51 24.36 -10.75
N GLU A 290 -2.01 25.07 -11.76
CA GLU A 290 -1.18 25.88 -12.69
C GLU A 290 -0.15 25.03 -13.45
N THR A 291 -0.58 23.88 -13.99
CA THR A 291 0.26 23.00 -14.81
C THR A 291 -0.38 22.67 -16.14
N GLU A 292 0.45 22.31 -17.11
CA GLU A 292 0.04 21.86 -18.43
C GLU A 292 0.96 20.72 -18.89
N THR A 293 0.52 19.95 -19.88
CA THR A 293 1.41 19.10 -20.68
C THR A 293 1.85 19.85 -21.93
N ASP A 294 2.95 19.39 -22.52
CA ASP A 294 3.42 19.92 -23.80
C ASP A 294 2.38 19.78 -24.92
N GLU A 295 1.58 18.73 -24.87
CA GLU A 295 0.53 18.48 -25.85
C GLU A 295 -0.67 19.43 -25.71
N VAL A 296 -1.12 19.70 -24.47
CA VAL A 296 -2.16 20.71 -24.20
C VAL A 296 -1.70 22.09 -24.69
N HIS A 297 -0.43 22.42 -24.44
CA HIS A 297 0.17 23.66 -24.92
C HIS A 297 0.16 23.75 -26.46
N ARG A 298 0.73 22.74 -27.14
CA ARG A 298 0.86 22.72 -28.60
C ARG A 298 -0.49 22.76 -29.29
N SER A 299 -1.43 21.87 -28.91
CA SER A 299 -2.77 21.81 -29.52
C SER A 299 -3.54 23.13 -29.40
N THR A 300 -3.43 23.80 -28.24
CA THR A 300 -4.05 25.12 -28.03
C THR A 300 -3.39 26.21 -28.88
N MET A 301 -2.06 26.20 -28.97
CA MET A 301 -1.31 27.17 -29.78
C MET A 301 -1.51 26.97 -31.28
N ASP A 302 -1.62 25.73 -31.74
CA ASP A 302 -1.86 25.39 -33.15
C ASP A 302 -3.23 25.92 -33.61
N LEU A 303 -4.29 25.77 -32.80
CA LEU A 303 -5.60 26.38 -33.08
C LEU A 303 -5.51 27.91 -33.20
N VAL A 304 -4.88 28.56 -32.23
CA VAL A 304 -4.76 30.03 -32.20
C VAL A 304 -3.95 30.52 -33.40
N LYS A 305 -2.85 29.84 -33.74
CA LYS A 305 -2.00 30.17 -34.88
C LYS A 305 -2.76 29.98 -36.20
N PHE A 306 -3.44 28.85 -36.39
CA PHE A 306 -4.24 28.57 -37.57
C PHE A 306 -5.34 29.62 -37.79
N LEU A 307 -6.05 30.01 -36.74
CA LEU A 307 -7.10 31.03 -36.85
C LEU A 307 -6.53 32.42 -37.14
N ARG A 308 -5.36 32.78 -36.59
CA ARG A 308 -4.67 34.03 -36.93
C ARG A 308 -4.21 34.04 -38.38
N GLU A 309 -3.65 32.94 -38.88
CA GLU A 309 -3.28 32.82 -40.29
C GLU A 309 -4.50 32.97 -41.20
N ILE A 310 -5.65 32.41 -40.83
CA ILE A 310 -6.88 32.58 -41.63
C ILE A 310 -7.37 34.04 -41.62
N VAL A 311 -7.38 34.68 -40.45
CA VAL A 311 -7.94 36.04 -40.29
C VAL A 311 -7.00 37.12 -40.86
N TYR A 312 -5.68 36.95 -40.74
CA TYR A 312 -4.72 37.99 -41.15
C TYR A 312 -4.11 37.76 -42.54
N ASP A 313 -3.92 36.51 -42.99
CA ASP A 313 -3.32 36.22 -44.30
C ASP A 313 -4.35 36.12 -45.43
N ASN A 314 -5.62 36.45 -45.16
CA ASN A 314 -6.69 36.55 -46.16
C ASN A 314 -6.76 35.31 -47.09
N ARG A 315 -6.64 34.10 -46.52
CA ARG A 315 -6.82 32.83 -47.26
C ARG A 315 -8.32 32.58 -47.52
N ASP A 316 -8.95 33.50 -48.24
CA ASP A 316 -10.37 33.55 -48.61
C ASP A 316 -10.84 32.44 -49.57
N ALA A 317 -10.09 31.33 -49.69
CA ALA A 317 -10.41 30.22 -50.59
C ALA A 317 -10.89 28.94 -49.88
N ALA A 318 -10.87 28.91 -48.54
CA ALA A 318 -11.39 27.76 -47.80
C ALA A 318 -12.91 27.87 -47.63
N ASP A 319 -13.64 26.99 -48.33
CA ASP A 319 -15.06 26.71 -48.12
C ASP A 319 -15.41 26.70 -46.61
N ALA A 320 -16.45 27.42 -46.20
CA ALA A 320 -16.85 27.57 -44.80
C ALA A 320 -17.06 26.21 -44.11
N THR A 321 -17.53 25.21 -44.86
CA THR A 321 -17.66 23.83 -44.38
C THR A 321 -16.30 23.19 -44.08
N LYS A 322 -15.26 23.47 -44.90
CA LYS A 322 -13.89 23.01 -44.65
C LYS A 322 -13.27 23.73 -43.45
N LYS A 323 -13.52 25.03 -43.30
CA LYS A 323 -13.07 25.81 -42.14
C LYS A 323 -13.67 25.28 -40.84
N ALA A 324 -14.99 25.10 -40.79
CA ALA A 324 -15.68 24.52 -39.63
C ALA A 324 -15.19 23.09 -39.33
N PHE A 325 -14.97 22.28 -40.37
CA PHE A 325 -14.38 20.94 -40.21
C PHE A 325 -12.97 20.98 -39.59
N LEU A 326 -12.08 21.84 -40.08
CA LEU A 326 -10.72 21.98 -39.55
C LEU A 326 -10.72 22.51 -38.12
N VAL A 327 -11.55 23.49 -37.81
CA VAL A 327 -11.75 23.98 -36.43
C VAL A 327 -12.26 22.86 -35.52
N GLY A 328 -13.22 22.07 -36.00
CA GLY A 328 -13.71 20.88 -35.31
C GLY A 328 -12.60 19.87 -35.02
N ARG A 329 -11.65 19.67 -35.95
CA ARG A 329 -10.47 18.81 -35.73
C ARG A 329 -9.52 19.36 -34.67
N PHE A 330 -9.18 20.64 -34.72
CA PHE A 330 -8.34 21.25 -33.68
C PHE A 330 -9.00 21.19 -32.29
N VAL A 331 -10.32 21.38 -32.22
CA VAL A 331 -11.09 21.22 -30.97
C VAL A 331 -11.06 19.76 -30.48
N GLU A 332 -11.21 18.79 -31.38
CA GLU A 332 -11.09 17.36 -31.06
C GLU A 332 -9.70 17.03 -30.51
N ASP A 333 -8.64 17.57 -31.12
CA ASP A 333 -7.25 17.40 -30.68
C ASP A 333 -7.02 17.99 -29.28
N ILE A 334 -7.52 19.22 -29.02
CA ILE A 334 -7.47 19.83 -27.69
C ILE A 334 -8.27 18.99 -26.68
N GLY A 335 -9.46 18.53 -27.05
CA GLY A 335 -10.28 17.67 -26.21
C GLY A 335 -9.57 16.37 -25.83
N MET A 336 -8.84 15.77 -26.78
CA MET A 336 -8.03 14.57 -26.55
C MET A 336 -6.82 14.84 -25.65
N ALA A 337 -6.14 15.98 -25.84
CA ALA A 337 -5.03 16.41 -25.00
C ALA A 337 -5.50 16.66 -23.55
N LEU A 338 -6.63 17.34 -23.38
CA LEU A 338 -7.24 17.58 -22.06
C LEU A 338 -7.67 16.29 -21.37
N ALA A 339 -8.29 15.36 -22.10
CA ALA A 339 -8.71 14.10 -21.52
C ALA A 339 -7.52 13.26 -21.03
N ARG A 340 -6.41 13.22 -21.79
CA ARG A 340 -5.17 12.57 -21.35
C ARG A 340 -4.53 13.28 -20.16
N PHE A 341 -4.53 14.61 -20.20
CA PHE A 341 -4.05 15.40 -19.07
C PHE A 341 -4.86 15.08 -17.79
N LEU A 342 -6.18 14.98 -17.90
CA LEU A 342 -7.05 14.55 -16.82
C LEU A 342 -6.80 13.10 -16.40
N ASP A 343 -6.62 12.18 -17.34
CA ASP A 343 -6.31 10.78 -17.05
C ASP A 343 -4.99 10.65 -16.26
N MET A 344 -3.95 11.35 -16.70
CA MET A 344 -2.67 11.41 -16.01
C MET A 344 -2.79 12.02 -14.60
N HIS A 345 -3.59 13.08 -14.44
CA HIS A 345 -3.88 13.64 -13.12
C HIS A 345 -4.73 12.69 -12.26
N SER A 346 -5.56 11.86 -12.87
CA SER A 346 -6.38 10.87 -12.18
C SER A 346 -5.55 9.81 -11.48
N GLU A 347 -4.32 9.56 -11.94
CA GLU A 347 -3.40 8.65 -11.26
C GLU A 347 -2.85 9.24 -9.94
N ARG A 348 -2.94 10.57 -9.73
CA ARG A 348 -2.59 11.22 -8.45
C ARG A 348 -3.55 10.81 -7.34
N ARG A 349 -3.07 10.65 -6.10
CA ARG A 349 -3.92 10.15 -4.99
C ARG A 349 -4.93 11.16 -4.46
N LEU A 350 -4.69 12.46 -4.61
CA LEU A 350 -5.53 13.54 -4.09
C LEU A 350 -6.56 14.06 -5.10
N VAL A 351 -7.23 13.16 -5.82
CA VAL A 351 -8.30 13.52 -6.76
C VAL A 351 -9.44 12.50 -6.73
N GLU A 352 -10.67 12.96 -6.95
CA GLU A 352 -11.87 12.11 -6.93
C GLU A 352 -12.35 11.67 -8.33
N PHE A 353 -11.62 12.00 -9.39
CA PHE A 353 -12.04 11.72 -10.77
C PHE A 353 -11.08 10.77 -11.49
N ALA A 354 -11.59 10.11 -12.53
CA ALA A 354 -10.81 9.34 -13.52
C ALA A 354 -11.44 9.47 -14.91
N VAL A 355 -10.67 9.12 -15.94
CA VAL A 355 -11.13 9.14 -17.33
C VAL A 355 -11.22 7.70 -17.85
N ASP A 356 -12.39 7.35 -18.38
CA ASP A 356 -12.67 6.03 -18.94
C ASP A 356 -12.90 6.17 -20.46
N TYR A 357 -12.08 5.53 -21.28
CA TYR A 357 -12.17 5.62 -22.73
C TYR A 357 -13.07 4.50 -23.29
N LEU A 358 -14.03 4.87 -24.15
CA LEU A 358 -15.02 3.93 -24.70
C LEU A 358 -14.47 3.05 -25.82
N ASP A 359 -13.38 3.48 -26.45
CA ASP A 359 -12.61 2.67 -27.38
C ASP A 359 -11.15 2.66 -26.92
N ASP A 360 -10.74 1.50 -26.46
CA ASP A 360 -9.37 1.14 -26.12
C ASP A 360 -8.39 1.42 -27.28
N ARG A 361 -8.87 1.47 -28.54
CA ARG A 361 -8.10 1.85 -29.73
C ARG A 361 -7.87 3.35 -29.86
N LEU A 362 -8.63 4.20 -29.19
CA LEU A 362 -8.46 5.66 -29.17
C LEU A 362 -7.53 6.10 -28.04
N TYR A 363 -7.61 5.43 -26.89
CA TYR A 363 -6.51 5.40 -25.91
C TYR A 363 -5.21 4.90 -26.59
N ARG A 364 -5.30 3.82 -27.39
CA ARG A 364 -4.16 3.25 -28.11
C ARG A 364 -3.68 4.11 -29.30
N ARG A 365 -4.53 4.74 -30.11
CA ARG A 365 -4.10 5.49 -31.32
C ARG A 365 -3.23 6.71 -31.00
N ALA A 366 -3.37 7.31 -29.82
CA ALA A 366 -2.55 8.43 -29.36
C ALA A 366 -1.32 7.99 -28.53
N SER A 367 -1.38 6.82 -27.86
CA SER A 367 -0.25 6.25 -27.10
C SER A 367 0.74 5.42 -27.93
N HIS A 368 0.53 5.27 -29.24
CA HIS A 368 1.41 4.53 -30.15
C HIS A 368 2.70 5.27 -30.56
N ASP A 369 2.90 6.53 -30.19
CA ASP A 369 4.12 7.24 -30.59
C ASP A 369 5.35 6.73 -29.84
N TYR A 370 5.19 6.19 -28.62
CA TYR A 370 6.31 5.61 -27.88
C TYR A 370 6.16 4.12 -27.56
N VAL A 371 6.49 3.30 -28.56
CA VAL A 371 6.48 1.83 -28.47
C VAL A 371 7.89 1.28 -28.65
N ALA A 372 8.32 0.36 -27.79
CA ALA A 372 9.61 -0.32 -27.87
C ALA A 372 9.44 -1.85 -28.02
N ASP A 373 10.36 -2.50 -28.74
CA ASP A 373 10.52 -3.95 -28.66
C ASP A 373 11.20 -4.37 -27.35
N SER A 374 10.89 -5.57 -26.86
CA SER A 374 11.52 -6.13 -25.65
C SER A 374 13.05 -6.25 -25.73
N ASN A 375 13.63 -6.31 -26.93
CA ASN A 375 15.08 -6.37 -27.14
C ASN A 375 15.74 -4.99 -27.17
N GLU A 376 14.96 -3.91 -27.31
CA GLU A 376 15.50 -2.55 -27.31
C GLU A 376 15.99 -2.15 -25.91
N LEU A 377 16.88 -1.16 -25.90
CA LEU A 377 17.34 -0.53 -24.68
C LEU A 377 16.20 0.29 -24.07
N PHE A 378 16.01 0.12 -22.76
CA PHE A 378 15.09 0.94 -22.00
C PHE A 378 15.56 2.40 -22.01
N GLY A 379 14.62 3.32 -22.22
CA GLY A 379 14.91 4.74 -22.14
C GLY A 379 13.67 5.57 -21.84
N PRO A 380 13.42 6.06 -20.62
CA PRO A 380 12.30 6.95 -20.36
C PRO A 380 12.44 8.25 -21.18
N ARG A 381 11.32 8.86 -21.55
CA ARG A 381 11.29 10.23 -22.04
C ARG A 381 11.02 11.15 -20.85
N ILE A 382 11.95 12.06 -20.59
CA ILE A 382 11.79 13.11 -19.59
C ILE A 382 11.22 14.32 -20.32
N GLU A 383 9.97 14.66 -20.04
CA GLU A 383 9.26 15.68 -20.83
C GLU A 383 9.47 17.06 -20.24
N MET A 384 8.93 17.29 -19.04
CA MET A 384 9.01 18.60 -18.39
C MET A 384 8.88 18.51 -16.87
N ALA A 385 9.35 19.55 -16.19
CA ALA A 385 9.11 19.76 -14.77
C ALA A 385 8.22 21.00 -14.54
N THR A 386 7.18 20.86 -13.72
CA THR A 386 6.13 21.88 -13.50
C THR A 386 5.83 22.10 -12.02
N GLN A 387 5.11 23.18 -11.71
CA GLN A 387 4.76 23.59 -10.33
C GLN A 387 5.97 23.66 -9.39
N LEU A 388 7.13 24.05 -9.94
CA LEU A 388 8.37 24.16 -9.19
C LEU A 388 8.33 25.40 -8.29
N GLN A 389 9.11 25.36 -7.21
CA GLN A 389 9.25 26.50 -6.32
C GLN A 389 9.77 27.72 -7.11
N LYS A 390 9.09 28.87 -6.97
CA LYS A 390 9.44 30.09 -7.73
C LYS A 390 10.89 30.53 -7.54
N TRP A 391 11.44 30.36 -6.33
CA TRP A 391 12.82 30.70 -6.03
C TRP A 391 13.82 29.75 -6.73
N TRP A 392 13.47 28.48 -6.98
CA TRP A 392 14.31 27.59 -7.80
C TRP A 392 14.47 28.13 -9.22
N LEU A 393 13.37 28.60 -9.82
CA LEU A 393 13.37 29.13 -11.18
C LEU A 393 14.14 30.46 -11.30
N GLN A 394 14.35 31.18 -10.19
CA GLN A 394 15.08 32.45 -10.14
C GLN A 394 16.55 32.27 -9.79
N GLU A 395 16.88 31.28 -8.96
CA GLU A 395 18.22 31.08 -8.42
C GLU A 395 19.13 30.26 -9.36
N TYR A 396 18.59 29.26 -10.05
CA TYR A 396 19.38 28.36 -10.89
C TYR A 396 19.28 28.74 -12.37
N GLU A 397 20.43 28.71 -13.06
CA GLU A 397 20.53 29.10 -14.47
C GLU A 397 20.05 27.98 -15.41
N THR A 398 20.45 26.75 -15.11
CA THR A 398 20.11 25.56 -15.90
C THR A 398 19.78 24.38 -15.01
N PHE A 399 19.11 23.39 -15.57
CA PHE A 399 18.61 22.22 -14.85
C PHE A 399 18.89 20.94 -15.61
N THR A 400 19.06 19.84 -14.88
CA THR A 400 19.16 18.46 -15.41
C THR A 400 18.31 17.51 -14.59
N VAL A 401 17.94 16.38 -15.20
CA VAL A 401 17.40 15.22 -14.47
C VAL A 401 18.40 14.08 -14.58
N ASP A 402 18.96 13.65 -13.45
CA ASP A 402 19.76 12.43 -13.39
C ASP A 402 18.85 11.21 -13.21
N CYS A 403 18.87 10.30 -14.18
CA CYS A 403 18.05 9.10 -14.17
C CYS A 403 18.92 7.88 -13.81
N ALA A 404 18.48 7.08 -12.84
CA ALA A 404 19.19 5.88 -12.39
C ALA A 404 18.27 4.66 -12.33
N LEU A 405 18.70 3.56 -12.95
CA LEU A 405 18.09 2.24 -12.84
C LEU A 405 18.74 1.46 -11.71
N THR A 406 17.92 0.93 -10.81
CA THR A 406 18.40 0.15 -9.66
C THR A 406 17.63 -1.15 -9.51
N TYR A 407 18.30 -2.14 -8.92
CA TYR A 407 17.71 -3.40 -8.46
C TYR A 407 18.13 -3.64 -7.02
N GLY A 408 17.23 -3.34 -6.09
CA GLY A 408 17.58 -3.25 -4.67
C GLY A 408 18.61 -2.14 -4.47
N GLU A 409 19.73 -2.44 -3.83
CA GLU A 409 20.83 -1.49 -3.66
C GLU A 409 21.81 -1.44 -4.86
N ARG A 410 21.64 -2.31 -5.87
CA ARG A 410 22.55 -2.38 -7.01
C ARG A 410 22.16 -1.39 -8.09
N LEU A 411 23.07 -0.48 -8.43
CA LEU A 411 22.95 0.36 -9.63
C LEU A 411 23.13 -0.50 -10.89
N LEU A 412 22.14 -0.48 -11.78
CA LEU A 412 22.19 -1.18 -13.07
C LEU A 412 22.77 -0.27 -14.17
N SER A 413 22.28 0.96 -14.27
CA SER A 413 22.73 1.98 -15.21
C SER A 413 22.27 3.36 -14.73
N HIS A 414 22.98 4.42 -15.12
CA HIS A 414 22.53 5.81 -14.91
C HIS A 414 22.82 6.66 -16.15
N LYS A 415 22.10 7.77 -16.31
CA LYS A 415 22.31 8.77 -17.35
C LYS A 415 21.50 10.04 -17.02
N ALA A 416 22.12 11.20 -17.14
CA ALA A 416 21.45 12.49 -17.01
C ALA A 416 20.97 13.06 -18.36
N THR A 417 19.95 13.92 -18.32
CA THR A 417 19.52 14.74 -19.46
C THR A 417 20.54 15.82 -19.80
N ARG A 418 20.34 16.50 -20.94
CA ARG A 418 21.02 17.76 -21.24
C ARG A 418 20.58 18.87 -20.27
N LYS A 419 21.48 19.85 -20.09
CA LYS A 419 21.20 21.09 -19.36
C LYS A 419 20.21 21.94 -20.14
N VAL A 420 19.12 22.35 -19.49
CA VAL A 420 18.06 23.18 -20.09
C VAL A 420 17.72 24.36 -19.18
N CYS A 421 17.26 25.47 -19.76
CA CYS A 421 16.85 26.66 -19.03
C CYS A 421 15.34 26.66 -18.76
N VAL A 422 14.89 27.57 -17.89
CA VAL A 422 13.46 27.84 -17.68
C VAL A 422 12.80 28.27 -18.99
N THR A 423 11.63 27.74 -19.26
CA THR A 423 10.80 28.01 -20.44
C THR A 423 9.45 28.58 -20.02
N GLN A 424 8.96 29.59 -20.74
CA GLN A 424 7.62 30.14 -20.56
C GLN A 424 6.65 29.50 -21.56
N LYS A 425 5.70 28.71 -21.06
CA LYS A 425 4.54 28.21 -21.81
C LYS A 425 3.27 28.93 -21.32
N LEU A 426 2.12 28.26 -21.15
CA LEU A 426 1.02 28.85 -20.37
C LEU A 426 1.49 29.15 -18.94
N PHE A 427 2.34 28.26 -18.39
CA PHE A 427 3.00 28.44 -17.10
C PHE A 427 4.54 28.31 -17.23
N GLN A 428 5.27 28.78 -16.22
CA GLN A 428 6.73 28.58 -16.17
C GLN A 428 7.05 27.11 -15.89
N CYS A 429 7.94 26.53 -16.71
CA CYS A 429 8.34 25.14 -16.60
C CYS A 429 9.80 24.94 -17.03
N ILE A 430 10.32 23.73 -16.82
CA ILE A 430 11.58 23.30 -17.40
C ILE A 430 11.24 22.24 -18.45
N ASN A 431 11.49 22.53 -19.72
CA ASN A 431 11.15 21.64 -20.83
C ASN A 431 12.39 20.84 -21.28
N PHE A 432 12.45 19.56 -20.91
CA PHE A 432 13.58 18.68 -21.25
C PHE A 432 13.40 18.05 -22.63
N ASP A 433 12.21 17.52 -22.88
CA ASP A 433 11.84 16.73 -24.07
C ASP A 433 12.96 15.79 -24.56
N GLU A 434 13.50 14.97 -23.64
CA GLU A 434 14.66 14.14 -23.91
C GLU A 434 14.42 12.66 -23.62
N ARG A 435 14.78 11.78 -24.57
CA ARG A 435 14.82 10.34 -24.37
C ARG A 435 16.16 9.89 -23.75
N VAL A 436 16.10 9.42 -22.51
CA VAL A 436 17.27 8.99 -21.74
C VAL A 436 17.53 7.50 -21.94
N VAL A 437 18.19 7.12 -23.03
CA VAL A 437 18.51 5.71 -23.32
C VAL A 437 19.66 5.20 -22.45
N PHE A 438 19.42 4.14 -21.68
CA PHE A 438 20.40 3.50 -20.80
C PHE A 438 21.26 2.48 -21.54
N LYS A 439 22.57 2.45 -21.22
CA LYS A 439 23.48 1.46 -21.79
C LYS A 439 23.26 0.10 -21.12
N ASN A 440 23.34 -0.98 -21.89
CA ASN A 440 23.24 -2.37 -21.39
C ASN A 440 21.95 -2.71 -20.62
N ALA A 441 20.88 -1.93 -20.82
CA ALA A 441 19.60 -2.09 -20.13
C ALA A 441 18.49 -2.52 -21.12
N ALA A 442 18.67 -3.65 -21.80
CA ALA A 442 17.62 -4.17 -22.68
C ALA A 442 16.36 -4.51 -21.86
N ILE A 443 15.17 -4.12 -22.32
CA ILE A 443 13.91 -4.23 -21.55
C ILE A 443 13.68 -5.67 -21.04
N ARG A 444 13.89 -6.68 -21.90
CA ARG A 444 13.75 -8.10 -21.54
C ARG A 444 14.71 -8.58 -20.46
N SER A 445 15.85 -7.91 -20.30
CA SER A 445 16.92 -8.30 -19.36
C SER A 445 16.80 -7.61 -18.01
N LEU A 446 15.92 -6.62 -17.88
CA LEU A 446 15.68 -5.92 -16.62
C LEU A 446 14.96 -6.87 -15.65
N PRO A 447 15.48 -7.02 -14.41
CA PRO A 447 14.75 -7.69 -13.34
C PRO A 447 13.39 -7.04 -13.07
N ARG A 448 12.42 -7.80 -12.54
CA ARG A 448 11.04 -7.32 -12.36
C ARG A 448 10.92 -6.21 -11.32
N GLU A 449 11.75 -6.24 -10.29
CA GLU A 449 11.78 -5.22 -9.24
C GLU A 449 12.72 -4.05 -9.57
N THR A 450 13.00 -3.83 -10.85
CA THR A 450 13.79 -2.68 -11.31
C THR A 450 13.03 -1.38 -11.05
N LYS A 451 13.72 -0.43 -10.42
CA LYS A 451 13.20 0.91 -10.10
C LYS A 451 13.95 1.96 -10.92
N LEU A 452 13.23 2.96 -11.41
CA LEU A 452 13.76 4.15 -12.06
C LEU A 452 13.69 5.32 -11.06
N TYR A 453 14.85 5.82 -10.66
CA TYR A 453 15.00 7.04 -9.86
C TYR A 453 15.33 8.20 -10.77
N MET A 454 14.76 9.36 -10.48
CA MET A 454 14.96 10.59 -11.25
C MET A 454 15.18 11.74 -10.27
N THR A 455 16.34 12.38 -10.38
CA THR A 455 16.78 13.45 -9.46
C THR A 455 16.88 14.74 -10.24
N LEU A 456 16.10 15.75 -9.84
CA LEU A 456 16.16 17.09 -10.42
C LEU A 456 17.32 17.87 -9.78
N ILE A 457 18.22 18.35 -10.62
CA ILE A 457 19.43 19.08 -10.21
C ILE A 457 19.38 20.48 -10.82
N GLY A 458 19.56 21.49 -9.97
CA GLY A 458 19.76 22.88 -10.37
C GLY A 458 21.25 23.20 -10.45
N HIS A 459 21.65 23.95 -11.48
CA HIS A 459 23.03 24.36 -11.71
C HIS A 459 23.15 25.88 -11.59
N ARG A 460 24.09 26.34 -10.77
CA ARG A 460 24.40 27.75 -10.57
C ARG A 460 25.90 27.95 -10.36
N GLU A 461 26.54 28.84 -11.12
CA GLU A 461 27.95 29.23 -10.92
C GLU A 461 28.93 28.03 -10.82
N GLY A 462 28.64 26.91 -11.50
CA GLY A 462 29.45 25.68 -11.44
C GLY A 462 29.16 24.76 -10.25
N VAL A 463 28.18 25.07 -9.41
CA VAL A 463 27.68 24.24 -8.31
C VAL A 463 26.40 23.51 -8.73
N ASP A 464 26.37 22.20 -8.46
CA ASP A 464 25.22 21.33 -8.71
C ASP A 464 24.49 21.08 -7.38
N GLN A 465 23.21 21.44 -7.32
CA GLN A 465 22.37 21.25 -6.13
C GLN A 465 21.19 20.34 -6.45
N VAL A 466 21.01 19.30 -5.64
CA VAL A 466 19.81 18.46 -5.71
C VAL A 466 18.63 19.26 -5.17
N LEU A 467 17.60 19.44 -6.01
CA LEU A 467 16.38 20.17 -5.65
C LEU A 467 15.31 19.21 -5.11
N GLY A 468 15.20 18.04 -5.74
CA GLY A 468 14.27 17.00 -5.34
C GLY A 468 14.43 15.75 -6.19
N TRP A 469 13.75 14.68 -5.80
CA TRP A 469 13.82 13.40 -6.50
C TRP A 469 12.45 12.71 -6.54
N THR A 470 12.27 11.81 -7.49
CA THR A 470 11.09 10.95 -7.58
C THR A 470 11.46 9.58 -8.14
N ALA A 471 10.58 8.60 -7.99
CA ALA A 471 10.86 7.23 -8.41
C ALA A 471 9.60 6.49 -8.84
N LEU A 472 9.77 5.55 -9.77
CA LEU A 472 8.73 4.64 -10.24
C LEU A 472 9.27 3.22 -10.47
N ASN A 473 8.39 2.22 -10.34
CA ASN A 473 8.70 0.86 -10.74
C ASN A 473 8.61 0.73 -12.27
N VAL A 474 9.64 0.18 -12.90
CA VAL A 474 9.65 -0.04 -14.37
C VAL A 474 8.60 -1.08 -14.79
N PHE A 475 8.24 -1.97 -13.88
CA PHE A 475 7.19 -2.96 -14.06
C PHE A 475 6.01 -2.65 -13.12
N ALA A 476 4.81 -2.61 -13.69
CA ALA A 476 3.59 -2.42 -12.92
C ALA A 476 3.35 -3.64 -12.02
N ASP A 477 3.64 -4.83 -12.52
CA ASP A 477 3.65 -6.06 -11.71
C ASP A 477 4.59 -7.11 -12.32
N ARG A 478 4.49 -8.36 -11.90
CA ARG A 478 5.37 -9.44 -12.38
C ARG A 478 5.21 -9.76 -13.86
N GLU A 479 4.08 -9.41 -14.46
CA GLU A 479 3.71 -9.77 -15.82
C GLU A 479 3.67 -8.55 -16.74
N HIS A 480 3.42 -7.36 -16.18
CA HIS A 480 3.14 -6.15 -16.94
C HIS A 480 4.24 -5.10 -16.80
N PHE A 481 4.74 -4.63 -17.93
CA PHE A 481 5.60 -3.46 -18.01
C PHE A 481 4.81 -2.18 -17.72
N ASN A 482 5.40 -1.22 -17.00
CA ASN A 482 4.74 0.02 -16.64
C ASN A 482 4.85 1.05 -17.78
N GLY A 483 4.14 0.84 -18.89
CA GLY A 483 4.12 1.76 -20.04
C GLY A 483 3.05 2.83 -19.89
N GLY A 484 3.34 4.06 -20.34
CA GLY A 484 2.41 5.19 -20.27
C GLY A 484 3.07 6.50 -19.84
N GLU A 485 2.23 7.49 -19.61
CA GLU A 485 2.59 8.84 -19.17
C GLU A 485 2.35 8.99 -17.67
N PHE A 486 3.29 9.62 -16.96
CA PHE A 486 3.29 9.70 -15.50
C PHE A 486 3.59 11.11 -15.04
N LEU A 487 2.79 11.59 -14.09
CA LEU A 487 3.01 12.85 -13.41
C LEU A 487 3.44 12.60 -11.96
N LEU A 488 4.74 12.79 -11.70
CA LEU A 488 5.38 12.32 -10.48
C LEU A 488 5.79 13.48 -9.59
N GLY A 489 5.21 13.55 -8.39
CA GLY A 489 5.60 14.51 -7.35
C GLY A 489 7.03 14.31 -6.86
N LEU A 490 7.75 15.42 -6.68
CA LEU A 490 9.13 15.46 -6.18
C LEU A 490 9.18 15.46 -4.65
N TRP A 491 9.95 14.53 -4.10
CA TRP A 491 10.41 14.54 -2.71
C TRP A 491 11.45 15.64 -2.48
N SER A 492 11.55 16.12 -1.24
CA SER A 492 12.62 17.04 -0.84
C SER A 492 13.99 16.36 -0.95
N ALA A 493 15.03 17.15 -1.24
CA ALA A 493 16.42 16.67 -1.20
C ALA A 493 16.80 16.07 0.18
N ASP A 494 16.23 16.59 1.28
CA ASP A 494 16.47 16.12 2.65
C ASP A 494 15.78 14.79 2.96
N THR A 495 14.83 14.34 2.12
CA THR A 495 14.16 13.07 2.31
C THR A 495 15.13 11.95 1.95
N VAL A 496 15.63 11.24 2.96
CA VAL A 496 16.69 10.23 2.84
C VAL A 496 16.36 9.18 1.76
N SER A 497 17.34 9.01 0.86
CA SER A 497 17.42 8.27 -0.41
C SER A 497 17.06 6.75 -0.37
N PRO A 498 17.27 6.02 -1.49
CA PRO A 498 16.31 5.32 -2.34
C PRO A 498 16.00 3.90 -1.83
N ARG A 499 16.25 3.62 -0.55
CA ARG A 499 16.03 2.29 0.03
C ARG A 499 14.55 1.99 0.22
N GLY A 500 13.65 2.96 0.05
CA GLY A 500 12.19 2.80 0.15
C GLY A 500 11.51 2.25 -1.11
N PRO A 501 10.16 2.19 -1.12
CA PRO A 501 9.40 1.91 -2.34
C PRO A 501 9.67 3.01 -3.38
N ALA A 502 9.57 2.66 -4.67
CA ALA A 502 9.61 3.66 -5.72
C ALA A 502 8.25 4.34 -5.80
N CYS A 503 8.12 5.49 -5.16
CA CYS A 503 6.90 6.27 -5.13
C CYS A 503 7.18 7.76 -5.38
N ALA A 504 6.17 8.43 -5.93
CA ALA A 504 6.09 9.88 -5.95
C ALA A 504 5.68 10.43 -4.59
N SER A 505 6.04 11.69 -4.33
CA SER A 505 5.56 12.44 -3.17
C SER A 505 4.05 12.67 -3.23
N GLU A 506 3.44 12.93 -2.06
CA GLU A 506 2.05 13.39 -1.92
C GLU A 506 1.95 14.85 -1.45
N ARG A 507 3.06 15.43 -0.93
CA ARG A 507 3.15 16.83 -0.43
C ARG A 507 3.89 17.77 -1.39
N ASP A 508 4.08 17.28 -2.61
CA ASP A 508 4.73 17.79 -3.83
C ASP A 508 5.38 19.17 -3.78
N LYS A 509 6.71 19.23 -3.94
CA LYS A 509 7.47 20.48 -4.17
C LYS A 509 7.54 20.90 -5.65
N GLY A 510 6.87 20.14 -6.50
CA GLY A 510 6.86 20.23 -7.97
C GLY A 510 6.69 18.83 -8.57
N TYR A 511 6.48 18.78 -9.88
CA TYR A 511 6.20 17.55 -10.61
C TYR A 511 7.16 17.34 -11.76
N LEU A 512 7.43 16.07 -12.05
CA LEU A 512 8.14 15.63 -13.25
C LEU A 512 7.18 14.83 -14.13
N HIS A 513 7.04 15.26 -15.39
CA HIS A 513 6.30 14.54 -16.42
C HIS A 513 7.23 13.57 -17.16
N VAL A 514 6.88 12.29 -17.13
CA VAL A 514 7.73 11.20 -17.62
C VAL A 514 6.91 10.19 -18.41
N SER A 515 7.44 9.77 -19.56
CA SER A 515 6.78 8.80 -20.41
C SER A 515 7.64 7.55 -20.59
N LEU A 516 7.05 6.38 -20.31
CA LEU A 516 7.66 5.07 -20.49
C LEU A 516 7.11 4.38 -21.75
N PRO A 517 7.95 3.63 -22.49
CA PRO A 517 7.50 3.01 -23.73
C PRO A 517 6.50 1.88 -23.47
N TYR A 518 5.49 1.76 -24.31
CA TYR A 518 4.69 0.54 -24.35
C TYR A 518 5.48 -0.59 -25.00
N VAL A 519 5.43 -1.78 -24.39
CA VAL A 519 6.14 -2.96 -24.93
C VAL A 519 5.23 -3.71 -25.89
N ARG A 520 5.66 -3.82 -27.14
CA ARG A 520 4.85 -4.39 -28.26
C ARG A 520 4.47 -5.87 -28.05
N ASN A 521 5.30 -6.64 -27.35
CA ASN A 521 5.06 -8.05 -27.03
C ASN A 521 5.33 -8.33 -25.53
N PRO A 522 4.37 -8.03 -24.64
CA PRO A 522 4.55 -8.19 -23.20
C PRO A 522 4.73 -9.66 -22.79
N ALA A 523 4.20 -10.63 -23.56
CA ALA A 523 4.40 -12.06 -23.30
C ALA A 523 5.86 -12.51 -23.44
N ALA A 524 6.72 -11.73 -24.11
CA ALA A 524 8.16 -11.99 -24.12
C ALA A 524 8.81 -11.77 -22.73
N LEU A 525 8.16 -11.00 -21.85
CA LEU A 525 8.62 -10.69 -20.50
C LEU A 525 8.19 -11.79 -19.50
N SER A 526 7.11 -12.52 -19.72
CA SER A 526 6.58 -13.47 -18.72
C SER A 526 7.31 -14.84 -18.64
N LYS A 527 8.41 -15.04 -19.38
CA LYS A 527 8.94 -16.39 -19.70
C LYS A 527 9.60 -17.20 -18.56
N SER A 528 9.85 -16.66 -17.37
CA SER A 528 10.68 -17.34 -16.34
C SER A 528 9.94 -17.89 -15.12
N ILE A 529 8.60 -17.88 -15.08
CA ILE A 529 7.85 -18.28 -13.86
C ILE A 529 7.21 -19.68 -13.97
N SER A 530 7.04 -20.22 -15.19
CA SER A 530 6.07 -21.29 -15.47
C SER A 530 6.66 -22.67 -15.85
N ARG A 531 7.96 -22.91 -15.67
CA ARG A 531 8.52 -24.25 -15.91
C ARG A 531 8.22 -25.15 -14.70
N GLU A 532 7.71 -26.35 -14.98
CA GLU A 532 7.54 -27.41 -13.97
C GLU A 532 8.84 -27.58 -13.16
N PRO A 533 8.74 -27.88 -11.86
CA PRO A 533 9.91 -27.99 -11.00
C PRO A 533 10.79 -29.16 -11.47
N GLN A 534 11.84 -28.86 -12.22
CA GLN A 534 12.99 -29.76 -12.26
C GLN A 534 13.65 -29.73 -10.88
N GLU A 535 14.00 -30.92 -10.37
CA GLU A 535 14.70 -31.02 -9.10
C GLU A 535 16.06 -30.32 -9.19
N ALA A 536 16.37 -29.51 -8.18
CA ALA A 536 17.66 -28.86 -8.12
C ALA A 536 18.75 -29.94 -7.98
N ILE A 537 19.80 -29.85 -8.82
CA ILE A 537 20.97 -30.72 -8.70
C ILE A 537 21.70 -30.33 -7.42
N LYS A 538 21.52 -31.12 -6.36
CA LYS A 538 22.29 -31.05 -5.12
C LYS A 538 23.50 -31.98 -5.23
N LYS A 539 24.63 -31.54 -4.68
CA LYS A 539 25.84 -32.35 -4.59
C LYS A 539 26.31 -32.42 -3.12
N PRO A 540 26.91 -33.53 -2.69
CA PRO A 540 27.30 -33.69 -1.29
C PRO A 540 28.49 -32.78 -0.95
N PHE A 541 28.33 -31.90 0.04
CA PHE A 541 29.37 -30.96 0.48
C PHE A 541 30.69 -31.65 0.83
N GLN A 542 30.61 -32.87 1.36
CA GLN A 542 31.76 -33.70 1.75
C GLN A 542 32.66 -34.09 0.57
N SER A 543 32.19 -34.00 -0.67
CA SER A 543 32.99 -34.28 -1.86
C SER A 543 33.95 -33.14 -2.26
N LEU A 544 33.82 -31.96 -1.62
CA LEU A 544 34.74 -30.84 -1.82
C LEU A 544 36.07 -31.08 -1.08
N SER A 545 37.14 -30.44 -1.53
CA SER A 545 38.43 -30.49 -0.80
C SER A 545 38.32 -29.80 0.57
N ALA A 546 39.10 -30.27 1.55
CA ALA A 546 39.05 -29.76 2.92
C ALA A 546 39.38 -28.25 3.03
N SER A 547 40.24 -27.71 2.15
CA SER A 547 40.53 -26.27 2.13
C SER A 547 39.30 -25.46 1.71
N ILE A 548 38.61 -25.90 0.66
CA ILE A 548 37.39 -25.24 0.16
C ILE A 548 36.27 -25.33 1.19
N GLN A 549 36.10 -26.50 1.82
CA GLN A 549 35.09 -26.68 2.88
C GLN A 549 35.32 -25.68 4.03
N ARG A 550 36.56 -25.54 4.52
CA ARG A 550 36.88 -24.57 5.58
C ARG A 550 36.52 -23.15 5.17
N THR A 551 36.99 -22.70 4.00
CA THR A 551 36.73 -21.32 3.57
C THR A 551 35.23 -21.04 3.41
N LEU A 552 34.43 -22.01 2.93
CA LEU A 552 32.98 -21.85 2.82
C LEU A 552 32.28 -21.90 4.18
N LEU A 553 32.74 -22.73 5.11
CA LEU A 553 32.21 -22.77 6.48
C LEU A 553 32.54 -21.49 7.25
N ASP A 554 33.72 -20.90 7.05
CA ASP A 554 34.09 -19.62 7.66
C ASP A 554 33.13 -18.49 7.24
N LEU A 555 32.50 -18.59 6.05
CA LEU A 555 31.49 -17.63 5.61
C LEU A 555 30.18 -17.72 6.40
N THR A 556 29.89 -18.84 7.06
CA THR A 556 28.62 -19.01 7.80
C THR A 556 28.48 -18.09 9.01
N VAL A 557 29.61 -17.58 9.51
CA VAL A 557 29.68 -16.65 10.66
C VAL A 557 29.94 -15.22 10.20
N ASN A 558 30.20 -15.00 8.91
CA ASN A 558 30.49 -13.67 8.39
C ASN A 558 29.22 -12.83 8.28
N ASP A 559 29.36 -11.54 8.56
CA ASP A 559 28.29 -10.58 8.36
C ASP A 559 27.99 -10.42 6.86
N VAL A 560 26.75 -10.73 6.48
CA VAL A 560 26.22 -10.63 5.11
C VAL A 560 26.28 -9.18 4.60
N SER A 561 26.36 -8.17 5.45
CA SER A 561 26.52 -6.77 5.05
C SER A 561 27.90 -6.50 4.42
N GLN A 562 28.93 -7.24 4.83
CA GLN A 562 30.32 -6.98 4.41
C GLN A 562 30.57 -7.41 2.96
N SER A 563 31.42 -6.65 2.27
CA SER A 563 31.81 -6.98 0.90
C SER A 563 32.80 -8.14 0.89
N LEU A 564 32.46 -9.23 0.21
CA LEU A 564 33.36 -10.37 0.02
C LEU A 564 34.36 -10.10 -1.13
N PRO A 565 35.62 -10.57 -1.01
CA PRO A 565 36.57 -10.57 -2.13
C PRO A 565 35.99 -11.28 -3.36
N GLN A 566 36.33 -10.80 -4.56
CA GLN A 566 35.80 -11.36 -5.81
C GLN A 566 36.06 -12.87 -5.93
N THR A 567 37.26 -13.32 -5.55
CA THR A 567 37.65 -14.74 -5.55
C THR A 567 36.72 -15.61 -4.69
N VAL A 568 36.31 -15.11 -3.53
CA VAL A 568 35.40 -15.82 -2.62
C VAL A 568 33.97 -15.81 -3.16
N ARG A 569 33.51 -14.69 -3.74
CA ARG A 569 32.21 -14.62 -4.41
C ARG A 569 32.10 -15.60 -5.58
N ASP A 570 33.14 -15.67 -6.41
CA ASP A 570 33.23 -16.59 -7.53
C ASP A 570 33.25 -18.05 -7.06
N MET A 571 33.92 -18.32 -5.93
CA MET A 571 33.92 -19.65 -5.31
C MET A 571 32.53 -20.06 -4.82
N VAL A 572 31.79 -19.17 -4.15
CA VAL A 572 30.40 -19.42 -3.73
C VAL A 572 29.52 -19.74 -4.95
N TRP A 573 29.64 -18.96 -6.03
CA TRP A 573 28.91 -19.22 -7.27
C TRP A 573 29.31 -20.55 -7.91
N HIS A 574 30.60 -20.86 -7.97
CA HIS A 574 31.13 -22.09 -8.56
C HIS A 574 30.64 -23.35 -7.83
N TYR A 575 30.61 -23.31 -6.49
CA TYR A 575 30.22 -24.44 -5.64
C TYR A 575 28.75 -24.40 -5.17
N ARG A 576 27.89 -23.54 -5.75
CA ARG A 576 26.50 -23.32 -5.31
C ARG A 576 25.65 -24.59 -5.09
N HIS A 577 25.86 -25.65 -5.88
CA HIS A 577 25.15 -26.93 -5.78
C HIS A 577 25.48 -27.75 -4.51
N TYR A 578 26.56 -27.41 -3.81
CA TYR A 578 27.02 -28.07 -2.59
C TYR A 578 26.56 -27.34 -1.32
N LEU A 579 25.93 -26.16 -1.46
CA LEU A 579 25.70 -25.23 -0.35
C LEU A 579 24.26 -25.25 0.19
N CYS A 580 23.35 -25.96 -0.48
CA CYS A 580 21.91 -25.90 -0.20
C CYS A 580 21.50 -26.35 1.22
N ASP A 581 22.40 -26.99 1.97
CA ASP A 581 22.16 -27.46 3.33
C ASP A 581 22.74 -26.50 4.39
N PHE A 582 23.27 -25.34 3.97
CA PHE A 582 23.81 -24.28 4.84
C PHE A 582 22.96 -22.99 4.67
N PRO A 583 21.98 -22.74 5.56
CA PRO A 583 21.04 -21.61 5.44
C PRO A 583 21.75 -20.25 5.26
N SER A 584 22.76 -19.99 6.11
CA SER A 584 23.53 -18.74 6.15
C SER A 584 24.34 -18.42 4.88
N LEU A 585 24.56 -19.40 3.98
CA LEU A 585 25.27 -19.16 2.72
C LEU A 585 24.37 -18.67 1.59
N LEU A 586 23.04 -18.77 1.73
CA LEU A 586 22.09 -18.33 0.70
C LEU A 586 22.20 -16.83 0.39
N PRO A 587 22.26 -15.92 1.38
CA PRO A 587 22.43 -14.50 1.10
C PRO A 587 23.72 -14.18 0.33
N HIS A 588 24.82 -14.88 0.64
CA HIS A 588 26.09 -14.71 -0.07
C HIS A 588 26.00 -15.15 -1.54
N LEU A 589 25.31 -16.25 -1.83
CA LEU A 589 25.03 -16.68 -3.19
C LEU A 589 24.20 -15.63 -3.95
N LEU A 590 23.11 -15.16 -3.35
CA LEU A 590 22.16 -14.24 -4.00
C LEU A 590 22.74 -12.84 -4.30
N ARG A 591 23.79 -12.42 -3.58
CA ARG A 591 24.52 -11.17 -3.89
C ARG A 591 25.37 -11.28 -5.16
N HIS A 592 25.62 -12.49 -5.68
CA HIS A 592 26.40 -12.66 -6.89
C HIS A 592 25.63 -12.18 -8.12
N PRO A 593 26.17 -11.25 -8.96
CA PRO A 593 25.45 -10.71 -10.10
C PRO A 593 24.95 -11.76 -11.11
N ALA A 594 25.71 -12.85 -11.28
CA ALA A 594 25.37 -13.92 -12.22
C ALA A 594 24.06 -14.66 -11.90
N CYS A 595 23.58 -14.62 -10.65
CA CYS A 595 22.29 -15.20 -10.25
C CYS A 595 21.10 -14.60 -11.03
N TRP A 596 21.25 -13.35 -11.46
CA TRP A 596 20.17 -12.52 -11.99
C TRP A 596 20.23 -12.36 -13.51
N ASN A 597 21.17 -13.03 -14.16
CA ASN A 597 21.27 -13.03 -15.61
C ASN A 597 20.22 -13.97 -16.21
N ALA A 598 19.71 -13.64 -17.39
CA ALA A 598 18.67 -14.43 -18.07
C ALA A 598 19.04 -15.90 -18.28
N ALA A 599 20.34 -16.24 -18.38
CA ALA A 599 20.80 -17.61 -18.54
C ALA A 599 20.70 -18.46 -17.26
N ASN A 600 20.79 -17.83 -16.08
CA ASN A 600 20.93 -18.53 -14.79
C ASN A 600 19.73 -18.35 -13.87
N ILE A 601 18.81 -17.42 -14.17
CA ILE A 601 17.70 -17.07 -13.28
C ILE A 601 16.82 -18.28 -12.91
N ASP A 602 16.57 -19.18 -13.88
CA ASP A 602 15.84 -20.43 -13.64
C ASP A 602 16.58 -21.33 -12.64
N GLU A 603 17.91 -21.49 -12.80
CA GLU A 603 18.76 -22.25 -11.88
C GLU A 603 18.77 -21.64 -10.48
N THR A 604 18.91 -20.32 -10.38
CA THR A 604 18.84 -19.58 -9.11
C THR A 604 17.53 -19.89 -8.38
N TYR A 605 16.39 -19.81 -9.07
CA TYR A 605 15.09 -20.12 -8.46
C TYR A 605 14.95 -21.59 -8.06
N MET A 606 15.52 -22.53 -8.83
CA MET A 606 15.56 -23.95 -8.44
C MET A 606 16.38 -24.15 -7.15
N LEU A 607 17.56 -23.54 -7.06
CA LEU A 607 18.41 -23.62 -5.87
C LEU A 607 17.73 -23.01 -4.64
N VAL A 608 17.13 -21.82 -4.76
CA VAL A 608 16.38 -21.18 -3.66
C VAL A 608 15.25 -22.09 -3.16
N ARG A 609 14.49 -22.73 -4.05
CA ARG A 609 13.40 -23.63 -3.65
C ARG A 609 13.90 -24.86 -2.89
N ALA A 610 15.07 -25.38 -3.26
CA ALA A 610 15.70 -26.58 -2.71
C ALA A 610 16.55 -26.31 -1.46
N TRP A 611 16.82 -25.04 -1.14
CA TRP A 611 17.59 -24.63 0.02
C TRP A 611 16.87 -24.99 1.33
N CYS A 612 17.60 -25.47 2.33
CA CYS A 612 17.08 -25.81 3.64
C CYS A 612 16.41 -24.59 4.32
N PRO A 613 15.30 -24.77 5.06
CA PRO A 613 14.56 -23.66 5.69
C PRO A 613 15.46 -22.75 6.52
N LEU A 614 15.14 -21.45 6.51
CA LEU A 614 15.89 -20.42 7.24
C LEU A 614 15.38 -20.23 8.66
N SER A 615 16.26 -19.79 9.56
CA SER A 615 15.84 -19.20 10.83
C SER A 615 15.10 -17.86 10.62
N PRO A 616 14.35 -17.35 11.62
CA PRO A 616 13.73 -16.03 11.53
C PRO A 616 14.72 -14.90 11.21
N GLU A 617 15.91 -14.91 11.80
CA GLU A 617 16.97 -13.91 11.61
C GLU A 617 17.54 -13.96 10.17
N GLU A 618 17.75 -15.16 9.65
CA GLU A 618 18.20 -15.37 8.26
C GLU A 618 17.11 -14.96 7.26
N ALA A 619 15.85 -15.26 7.55
CA ALA A 619 14.73 -14.83 6.72
C ALA A 619 14.61 -13.29 6.68
N LEU A 620 14.79 -12.61 7.82
CA LEU A 620 14.82 -11.13 7.89
C LEU A 620 15.93 -10.55 7.00
N THR A 621 17.09 -11.20 6.94
CA THR A 621 18.18 -10.78 6.05
C THR A 621 17.73 -10.74 4.59
N LEU A 622 16.98 -11.75 4.13
CA LEU A 622 16.43 -11.81 2.77
C LEU A 622 15.23 -10.88 2.52
N LEU A 623 14.67 -10.27 3.56
CA LEU A 623 13.60 -9.27 3.44
C LEU A 623 14.13 -7.82 3.37
N SER A 624 15.45 -7.63 3.53
CA SER A 624 16.12 -6.33 3.43
C SER A 624 16.13 -5.73 2.01
N ALA A 625 16.59 -4.47 1.91
CA ALA A 625 16.75 -3.76 0.63
C ALA A 625 17.71 -4.45 -0.36
N THR A 626 18.65 -5.24 0.15
CA THR A 626 19.68 -5.96 -0.63
C THR A 626 19.06 -7.02 -1.55
N PHE A 627 17.95 -7.63 -1.14
CA PHE A 627 17.31 -8.73 -1.84
C PHE A 627 15.90 -8.33 -2.30
N PRO A 628 15.78 -7.59 -3.40
CA PRO A 628 14.49 -7.09 -3.90
C PRO A 628 13.62 -8.18 -4.54
N ASP A 629 14.22 -9.31 -4.98
CA ASP A 629 13.52 -10.35 -5.73
C ASP A 629 12.34 -10.93 -4.95
N SER A 630 11.16 -10.93 -5.59
CA SER A 630 9.94 -11.33 -4.91
C SER A 630 9.83 -12.84 -4.66
N LEU A 631 10.51 -13.68 -5.45
CA LEU A 631 10.53 -15.12 -5.22
C LEU A 631 11.51 -15.50 -4.11
N VAL A 632 12.63 -14.78 -3.98
CA VAL A 632 13.49 -14.87 -2.79
C VAL A 632 12.73 -14.45 -1.53
N ARG A 633 12.02 -13.32 -1.58
CA ARG A 633 11.19 -12.88 -0.45
C ARG A 633 10.04 -13.83 -0.15
N LYS A 634 9.46 -14.46 -1.17
CA LYS A 634 8.49 -15.56 -0.98
C LYS A 634 9.09 -16.70 -0.17
N TYR A 635 10.32 -17.09 -0.49
CA TYR A 635 11.02 -18.16 0.20
C TYR A 635 11.36 -17.78 1.65
N ALA A 636 11.76 -16.54 1.90
CA ALA A 636 11.94 -16.01 3.26
C ALA A 636 10.64 -16.10 4.07
N VAL A 637 9.53 -15.59 3.51
CA VAL A 637 8.19 -15.69 4.13
C VAL A 637 7.78 -17.15 4.36
N ARG A 638 8.06 -18.05 3.40
CA ARG A 638 7.78 -19.50 3.55
C ARG A 638 8.51 -20.09 4.75
N SER A 639 9.74 -19.68 5.02
CA SER A 639 10.51 -20.16 6.18
C SER A 639 9.86 -19.69 7.50
N LEU A 640 9.36 -18.45 7.53
CA LEU A 640 8.61 -17.90 8.66
C LEU A 640 7.23 -18.53 8.89
N GLN A 641 6.67 -19.28 7.93
CA GLN A 641 5.36 -19.89 8.09
C GLN A 641 5.30 -20.93 9.21
N SER A 642 6.43 -21.52 9.59
CA SER A 642 6.53 -22.50 10.69
C SER A 642 6.57 -21.87 12.09
N VAL A 643 6.97 -20.60 12.17
CA VAL A 643 7.14 -19.85 13.44
C VAL A 643 5.78 -19.62 14.10
N GLY A 644 5.65 -19.86 15.41
CA GLY A 644 4.40 -19.61 16.15
C GLY A 644 4.03 -18.12 16.20
N SER A 645 2.77 -17.79 16.48
CA SER A 645 2.34 -16.37 16.54
C SER A 645 3.06 -15.58 17.65
N ASP A 646 3.25 -16.18 18.83
CA ASP A 646 3.93 -15.53 19.96
C ASP A 646 5.43 -15.30 19.67
N GLU A 647 6.12 -16.28 19.07
CA GLU A 647 7.51 -16.12 18.63
C GLU A 647 7.63 -15.09 17.51
N LEU A 648 6.69 -15.09 16.55
CA LEU A 648 6.67 -14.13 15.45
C LEU A 648 6.52 -12.68 15.95
N SER A 649 5.81 -12.45 17.07
CA SER A 649 5.69 -11.13 17.72
C SER A 649 7.05 -10.54 18.07
N LEU A 650 8.05 -11.35 18.40
CA LEU A 650 9.41 -10.89 18.72
C LEU A 650 10.12 -10.24 17.52
N TYR A 651 9.73 -10.62 16.31
CA TYR A 651 10.30 -10.13 15.04
C TYR A 651 9.37 -9.12 14.33
N LEU A 652 8.20 -8.83 14.89
CA LEU A 652 7.16 -8.07 14.19
C LEU A 652 7.61 -6.67 13.80
N ALA A 653 8.36 -5.98 14.66
CA ALA A 653 8.88 -4.64 14.37
C ALA A 653 9.78 -4.66 13.11
N GLN A 654 10.69 -5.62 13.02
CA GLN A 654 11.61 -5.80 11.90
C GLN A 654 10.87 -6.24 10.62
N LEU A 655 9.81 -7.03 10.75
CA LEU A 655 8.95 -7.42 9.64
C LEU A 655 8.12 -6.23 9.12
N VAL A 656 7.62 -5.37 10.00
CA VAL A 656 6.93 -4.13 9.59
C VAL A 656 7.90 -3.18 8.89
N GLU A 657 9.12 -3.01 9.41
CA GLU A 657 10.16 -2.23 8.71
C GLU A 657 10.49 -2.83 7.34
N SER A 658 10.52 -4.17 7.23
CA SER A 658 10.74 -4.85 5.96
C SER A 658 9.64 -4.64 4.93
N LEU A 659 8.45 -4.13 5.33
CA LEU A 659 7.44 -3.68 4.38
C LEU A 659 7.94 -2.50 3.56
N ARG A 660 8.86 -1.67 4.07
CA ARG A 660 9.49 -0.55 3.34
C ARG A 660 10.17 -0.98 2.07
N PHE A 661 10.77 -2.17 2.08
CA PHE A 661 11.53 -2.65 0.94
C PHE A 661 10.66 -3.32 -0.12
N GLN A 662 9.37 -3.56 0.13
CA GLN A 662 8.47 -4.24 -0.81
C GLN A 662 8.15 -3.37 -2.02
N THR A 663 8.22 -3.97 -3.21
CA THR A 663 7.95 -3.28 -4.48
C THR A 663 6.47 -2.97 -4.65
N TRP A 664 5.60 -3.90 -4.25
CA TRP A 664 4.15 -3.84 -4.41
C TRP A 664 3.44 -4.02 -3.08
N ASP A 665 2.24 -3.45 -2.96
CA ASP A 665 1.46 -3.48 -1.72
C ASP A 665 0.86 -4.89 -1.45
N ASP A 666 0.68 -5.69 -2.49
CA ASP A 666 0.20 -7.08 -2.42
C ASP A 666 1.33 -8.11 -2.21
N SER A 667 2.45 -7.67 -1.63
CA SER A 667 3.64 -8.49 -1.37
C SER A 667 3.35 -9.73 -0.50
N PHE A 668 4.20 -10.75 -0.63
CA PHE A 668 4.07 -11.97 0.19
C PHE A 668 4.16 -11.68 1.69
N LEU A 669 5.00 -10.71 2.09
CA LEU A 669 5.14 -10.31 3.48
C LEU A 669 3.87 -9.61 4.00
N ALA A 670 3.31 -8.68 3.23
CA ALA A 670 2.06 -7.99 3.59
C ALA A 670 0.92 -9.00 3.81
N VAL A 671 0.71 -9.91 2.86
CA VAL A 671 -0.31 -10.96 2.96
C VAL A 671 -0.04 -11.92 4.11
N PHE A 672 1.22 -12.27 4.38
CA PHE A 672 1.58 -13.13 5.51
C PHE A 672 1.28 -12.47 6.87
N LEU A 673 1.63 -11.20 7.05
CA LEU A 673 1.33 -10.47 8.29
C LEU A 673 -0.18 -10.38 8.53
N LEU A 674 -0.95 -10.09 7.47
CA LEU A 674 -2.41 -10.05 7.52
C LEU A 674 -3.00 -11.45 7.79
N GLN A 675 -2.45 -12.49 7.18
CA GLN A 675 -2.83 -13.88 7.47
C GLN A 675 -2.62 -14.22 8.95
N ARG A 676 -1.48 -13.83 9.53
CA ARG A 676 -1.17 -14.10 10.94
C ARG A 676 -2.00 -13.25 11.90
N ALA A 677 -2.25 -11.99 11.57
CA ALA A 677 -3.16 -11.12 12.33
C ALA A 677 -4.59 -11.69 12.39
N ARG A 678 -5.05 -12.37 11.34
CA ARG A 678 -6.35 -13.04 11.32
C ARG A 678 -6.43 -14.28 12.23
N GLN A 679 -5.29 -14.80 12.67
CA GLN A 679 -5.21 -15.98 13.55
C GLN A 679 -4.80 -15.62 14.98
N SER A 680 -4.28 -14.41 15.22
CA SER A 680 -3.82 -13.95 16.53
C SER A 680 -4.19 -12.49 16.75
N VAL A 681 -5.04 -12.26 17.75
CA VAL A 681 -5.44 -10.92 18.19
C VAL A 681 -4.22 -10.12 18.65
N ARG A 682 -3.29 -10.74 19.39
CA ARG A 682 -2.09 -10.06 19.88
C ARG A 682 -1.22 -9.56 18.72
N LEU A 683 -1.02 -10.38 17.68
CA LEU A 683 -0.34 -9.95 16.47
C LEU A 683 -1.12 -8.86 15.71
N ALA A 684 -2.45 -8.97 15.60
CA ALA A 684 -3.27 -7.94 14.96
C ALA A 684 -3.14 -6.58 15.66
N HIS A 685 -3.26 -6.58 16.99
CA HIS A 685 -3.12 -5.38 17.81
C HIS A 685 -1.72 -4.77 17.72
N GLN A 686 -0.66 -5.57 17.86
CA GLN A 686 0.72 -5.07 17.74
C GLN A 686 1.01 -4.56 16.32
N LEU A 687 0.56 -5.27 15.28
CA LEU A 687 0.72 -4.87 13.89
C LEU A 687 0.07 -3.51 13.64
N TYR A 688 -1.12 -3.26 14.20
CA TYR A 688 -1.78 -1.96 14.11
C TYR A 688 -0.90 -0.83 14.66
N TRP A 689 -0.37 -0.99 15.88
CA TRP A 689 0.44 0.06 16.52
C TRP A 689 1.78 0.29 15.83
N TRP A 690 2.45 -0.76 15.37
CA TRP A 690 3.66 -0.63 14.56
C TRP A 690 3.37 0.11 13.25
N LEU A 691 2.28 -0.21 12.56
CA LEU A 691 1.87 0.52 11.35
C LEU A 691 1.50 1.97 11.65
N THR A 692 0.85 2.26 12.77
CA THR A 692 0.52 3.63 13.20
C THR A 692 1.78 4.48 13.36
N GLY A 693 2.84 3.92 13.98
CA GLY A 693 4.14 4.60 14.08
C GLY A 693 4.79 4.92 12.73
N MET A 694 4.51 4.11 11.69
CA MET A 694 5.06 4.29 10.34
C MET A 694 4.29 5.32 9.48
N ILE A 695 3.20 5.89 9.97
CA ILE A 695 2.39 6.87 9.21
C ILE A 695 3.12 8.21 9.02
N ASN A 696 3.99 8.55 9.98
CA ASN A 696 4.77 9.78 9.94
C ASN A 696 6.03 9.64 9.06
N GLU A 697 6.44 8.41 8.74
CA GLU A 697 7.52 8.12 7.81
C GLU A 697 7.06 8.37 6.37
N PRO A 698 7.59 9.37 5.64
CA PRO A 698 6.99 9.81 4.37
C PRO A 698 6.90 8.72 3.31
N LEU A 699 7.93 7.87 3.19
CA LEU A 699 7.95 6.77 2.22
C LEU A 699 7.08 5.58 2.64
N MET A 700 6.68 5.50 3.91
CA MET A 700 5.86 4.41 4.45
C MET A 700 4.40 4.77 4.70
N ARG A 701 4.10 6.07 4.86
CA ARG A 701 2.77 6.60 5.15
C ARG A 701 1.65 5.89 4.40
N HIS A 702 1.71 5.91 3.06
CA HIS A 702 0.66 5.30 2.25
C HIS A 702 0.50 3.81 2.51
N ARG A 703 1.61 3.05 2.47
CA ARG A 703 1.57 1.60 2.68
C ARG A 703 1.05 1.27 4.08
N ALA A 704 1.48 2.01 5.09
CA ALA A 704 1.02 1.85 6.46
C ALA A 704 -0.51 2.07 6.56
N LEU A 705 -1.03 3.10 5.88
CA LEU A 705 -2.47 3.39 5.86
C LEU A 705 -3.27 2.30 5.12
N VAL A 706 -2.81 1.83 3.96
CA VAL A 706 -3.41 0.70 3.24
C VAL A 706 -3.40 -0.56 4.11
N MET A 707 -2.28 -0.87 4.75
CA MET A 707 -2.15 -2.03 5.63
C MET A 707 -3.06 -1.94 6.87
N ARG A 708 -3.26 -0.75 7.46
CA ARG A 708 -4.20 -0.55 8.57
C ARG A 708 -5.65 -0.76 8.12
N LYS A 709 -6.04 -0.23 6.96
CA LYS A 709 -7.37 -0.46 6.37
C LYS A 709 -7.60 -1.95 6.07
N ALA A 710 -6.61 -2.61 5.47
CA ALA A 710 -6.63 -4.05 5.23
C ALA A 710 -6.75 -4.86 6.54
N LEU A 711 -6.02 -4.45 7.59
CA LEU A 711 -6.07 -5.06 8.92
C LEU A 711 -7.46 -4.94 9.54
N PHE A 712 -8.08 -3.76 9.49
CA PHE A 712 -9.45 -3.58 9.98
C PHE A 712 -10.44 -4.49 9.25
N PHE A 713 -10.33 -4.61 7.94
CA PHE A 713 -11.18 -5.51 7.16
C PHE A 713 -11.05 -6.98 7.60
N ILE A 714 -9.82 -7.47 7.81
CA ILE A 714 -9.61 -8.89 8.18
C ILE A 714 -9.86 -9.19 9.67
N ALA A 715 -9.71 -8.20 10.55
CA ALA A 715 -9.81 -8.36 12.00
C ALA A 715 -11.21 -8.07 12.53
N GLY A 716 -11.97 -7.21 11.82
CA GLY A 716 -13.38 -6.99 12.09
C GLY A 716 -13.69 -5.75 12.90
N GLU A 717 -14.99 -5.43 12.94
CA GLU A 717 -15.50 -4.24 13.59
C GLU A 717 -15.20 -4.19 15.09
N LYS A 718 -15.29 -5.31 15.81
CA LYS A 718 -15.04 -5.32 17.26
C LYS A 718 -13.59 -5.00 17.62
N VAL A 719 -12.65 -5.60 16.90
CA VAL A 719 -11.21 -5.32 17.06
C VAL A 719 -10.92 -3.88 16.64
N SER A 720 -11.46 -3.45 15.50
CA SER A 720 -11.30 -2.10 14.99
C SER A 720 -11.85 -1.05 15.97
N ALA A 721 -13.04 -1.27 16.54
CA ALA A 721 -13.63 -0.40 17.54
C ALA A 721 -12.77 -0.32 18.80
N SER A 722 -12.26 -1.45 19.29
CA SER A 722 -11.36 -1.49 20.45
C SER A 722 -10.07 -0.70 20.20
N LEU A 723 -9.49 -0.79 18.99
CA LEU A 723 -8.31 -0.02 18.58
C LEU A 723 -8.63 1.48 18.43
N LEU A 724 -9.78 1.84 17.87
CA LEU A 724 -10.19 3.24 17.73
C LEU A 724 -10.45 3.90 19.08
N THR A 725 -11.01 3.17 20.05
CA THR A 725 -11.10 3.64 21.44
C THR A 725 -9.73 3.95 22.03
N GLN A 726 -8.71 3.13 21.72
CA GLN A 726 -7.34 3.38 22.16
C GLN A 726 -6.75 4.65 21.53
N VAL A 727 -7.01 4.90 20.24
CA VAL A 727 -6.57 6.13 19.55
C VAL A 727 -7.18 7.37 20.19
N ILE A 728 -8.48 7.35 20.47
CA ILE A 728 -9.16 8.49 21.13
C ILE A 728 -8.49 8.83 22.46
N ILE A 729 -8.15 7.81 23.24
CA ILE A 729 -7.48 8.00 24.53
C ILE A 729 -6.05 8.51 24.37
N ASP A 730 -5.31 8.00 23.38
CA ASP A 730 -3.97 8.50 23.05
C ASP A 730 -4.02 9.98 22.64
N ASP A 731 -5.00 10.40 21.83
CA ASP A 731 -5.20 11.80 21.44
C ASP A 731 -5.48 12.69 22.68
N MET A 732 -6.34 12.24 23.60
CA MET A 732 -6.61 12.96 24.85
C MET A 732 -5.36 13.07 25.75
N LEU A 733 -4.54 12.02 25.81
CA LEU A 733 -3.27 12.04 26.54
C LEU A 733 -2.23 12.96 25.88
N ALA A 734 -2.19 12.98 24.54
CA ALA A 734 -1.34 13.88 23.77
C ALA A 734 -1.73 15.35 23.99
N GLU A 735 -3.03 15.65 24.02
CA GLU A 735 -3.58 16.97 24.35
C GLU A 735 -3.20 17.36 25.79
N ALA A 736 -3.37 16.45 26.76
CA ALA A 736 -2.96 16.68 28.14
C ALA A 736 -1.45 16.97 28.23
N ALA A 737 -0.61 16.23 27.51
CA ALA A 737 0.83 16.46 27.46
C ALA A 737 1.18 17.86 26.92
N HIS A 738 0.49 18.32 25.86
CA HIS A 738 0.66 19.67 25.32
C HIS A 738 0.21 20.74 26.32
N ASN A 739 -0.96 20.58 26.93
CA ASN A 739 -1.48 21.52 27.94
C ASN A 739 -0.54 21.64 29.15
N ILE A 740 0.04 20.53 29.62
CA ILE A 740 1.04 20.52 30.70
C ILE A 740 2.31 21.25 30.28
N LYS A 741 2.74 21.11 29.03
CA LYS A 741 3.94 21.76 28.51
C LYS A 741 3.77 23.27 28.37
N ASP A 742 2.57 23.72 28.00
CA ASP A 742 2.23 25.14 27.84
C ASP A 742 1.88 25.83 29.17
N ALA A 743 1.55 25.07 30.20
CA ALA A 743 1.26 25.59 31.53
C ALA A 743 2.51 26.11 32.25
N THR A 744 2.31 27.14 33.09
CA THR A 744 3.36 27.64 34.00
C THR A 744 3.71 26.58 35.05
N ASP A 745 4.94 26.59 35.56
CA ASP A 745 5.42 25.55 36.50
C ASP A 745 4.53 25.37 37.74
N SER A 746 3.91 26.44 38.23
CA SER A 746 2.97 26.39 39.37
C SER A 746 1.61 25.76 39.05
N GLN A 747 1.23 25.72 37.76
CA GLN A 747 -0.08 25.25 37.30
C GLN A 747 -0.05 23.82 36.72
N LYS A 748 1.13 23.30 36.39
CA LYS A 748 1.29 21.99 35.71
C LYS A 748 0.54 20.83 36.39
N GLN A 749 0.65 20.73 37.72
CA GLN A 749 -0.03 19.69 38.49
C GLN A 749 -1.55 19.83 38.44
N GLU A 750 -2.07 21.05 38.50
CA GLU A 750 -3.52 21.32 38.44
C GLU A 750 -4.06 21.03 37.04
N VAL A 751 -3.33 21.42 35.99
CA VAL A 751 -3.67 21.14 34.59
C VAL A 751 -3.69 19.63 34.33
N MET A 752 -2.68 18.90 34.81
CA MET A 752 -2.66 17.43 34.72
C MET A 752 -3.88 16.82 35.41
N ARG A 753 -4.17 17.20 36.67
CA ARG A 753 -5.33 16.67 37.42
C ARG A 753 -6.64 16.94 36.71
N ARG A 754 -6.84 18.16 36.20
CA ARG A 754 -8.02 18.54 35.44
C ARG A 754 -8.20 17.67 34.20
N ASP A 755 -7.15 17.51 33.39
CA ASP A 755 -7.24 16.78 32.12
C ASP A 755 -7.35 15.26 32.34
N LEU A 756 -6.67 14.71 33.36
CA LEU A 756 -6.85 13.32 33.78
C LEU A 756 -8.24 13.06 34.40
N THR A 757 -8.87 14.04 35.03
CA THR A 757 -10.25 13.91 35.52
C THR A 757 -11.22 13.75 34.35
N LYS A 758 -11.08 14.59 33.31
CA LYS A 758 -11.87 14.45 32.07
C LYS A 758 -11.64 13.08 31.43
N LEU A 759 -10.38 12.63 31.34
CA LEU A 759 -10.04 11.32 30.82
C LEU A 759 -10.71 10.19 31.62
N ASN A 760 -10.65 10.26 32.95
CA ASN A 760 -11.25 9.28 33.85
C ASN A 760 -12.78 9.21 33.71
N GLU A 761 -13.45 10.34 33.40
CA GLU A 761 -14.88 10.34 33.06
C GLU A 761 -15.16 9.60 31.75
N SER A 762 -14.33 9.80 30.73
CA SER A 762 -14.42 9.07 29.46
C SER A 762 -14.16 7.56 29.62
N LEU A 763 -13.31 7.14 30.56
CA LEU A 763 -13.06 5.70 30.81
C LEU A 763 -14.32 4.95 31.26
N LYS A 764 -15.21 5.61 32.02
CA LYS A 764 -16.46 5.00 32.51
C LYS A 764 -17.38 4.58 31.37
N THR A 765 -17.31 5.25 30.22
CA THR A 765 -18.09 4.91 29.02
C THR A 765 -17.31 4.01 28.06
N LEU A 766 -15.99 4.20 27.95
CA LEU A 766 -15.19 3.62 26.87
C LEU A 766 -14.57 2.24 27.14
N LYS A 767 -14.66 1.64 28.34
CA LYS A 767 -14.11 0.30 28.66
C LYS A 767 -12.73 0.05 28.02
N LEU A 768 -11.76 0.85 28.43
CA LEU A 768 -10.45 0.95 27.79
C LEU A 768 -9.59 -0.29 28.02
N ARG A 769 -8.87 -0.69 26.96
CA ARG A 769 -7.68 -1.55 27.04
C ARG A 769 -6.47 -0.78 26.59
N LEU A 770 -5.32 -0.93 27.23
CA LEU A 770 -4.17 -0.08 26.92
C LEU A 770 -3.50 -0.45 25.57
N PRO A 771 -2.92 0.54 24.85
CA PRO A 771 -2.10 0.30 23.65
C PRO A 771 -0.87 -0.59 23.87
N LEU A 772 -0.37 -0.68 25.11
CA LEU A 772 0.84 -1.44 25.45
C LEU A 772 0.63 -2.95 25.35
N ASP A 773 -0.53 -3.43 25.79
CA ASP A 773 -0.91 -4.83 25.75
C ASP A 773 -2.44 -4.93 25.72
N PRO A 774 -3.03 -5.63 24.73
CA PRO A 774 -4.47 -5.76 24.60
C PRO A 774 -5.13 -6.53 25.76
N ALA A 775 -4.36 -7.20 26.62
CA ALA A 775 -4.85 -7.84 27.84
C ALA A 775 -5.06 -6.85 29.00
N ILE A 776 -4.40 -5.68 28.99
CA ILE A 776 -4.49 -4.73 30.10
C ILE A 776 -5.79 -3.93 29.97
N SER A 777 -6.81 -4.35 30.71
CA SER A 777 -8.09 -3.66 30.83
C SER A 777 -8.10 -2.74 32.06
N VAL A 778 -8.56 -1.50 31.88
CA VAL A 778 -8.56 -0.47 32.94
C VAL A 778 -9.95 0.11 33.15
N GLU A 779 -10.31 0.35 34.41
CA GLU A 779 -11.62 0.90 34.79
C GLU A 779 -11.53 2.38 35.19
N SER A 780 -10.48 2.77 35.90
CA SER A 780 -10.32 4.15 36.39
C SER A 780 -8.86 4.56 36.58
N ILE A 781 -8.64 5.86 36.75
CA ILE A 781 -7.32 6.47 37.02
C ILE A 781 -7.24 6.85 38.50
N ASP A 782 -6.15 6.49 39.15
CA ASP A 782 -5.76 6.95 40.48
C ASP A 782 -5.01 8.29 40.38
N ILE A 783 -5.78 9.35 40.16
CA ILE A 783 -5.28 10.70 39.87
C ILE A 783 -4.34 11.22 40.96
N ASP A 784 -4.59 10.88 42.23
CA ASP A 784 -3.78 11.34 43.36
C ASP A 784 -2.34 10.79 43.33
N THR A 785 -2.16 9.61 42.72
CA THR A 785 -0.86 8.96 42.59
C THR A 785 -0.14 9.28 41.27
N CYS A 786 -0.82 9.97 40.35
CA CYS A 786 -0.22 10.43 39.10
C CYS A 786 0.73 11.61 39.37
N CYS A 787 1.82 11.70 38.61
CA CYS A 787 2.80 12.77 38.79
C CYS A 787 3.56 13.09 37.49
N ILE A 788 4.12 14.29 37.42
CA ILE A 788 4.92 14.76 36.27
C ILE A 788 6.39 14.53 36.61
N PHE A 789 7.13 13.91 35.69
CA PHE A 789 8.56 13.73 35.84
C PHE A 789 9.31 15.01 35.44
N PRO A 790 10.32 15.44 36.22
CA PRO A 790 11.13 16.62 35.91
C PRO A 790 12.11 16.28 34.78
N SER A 791 11.69 16.43 33.53
CA SER A 791 12.55 16.29 32.36
C SER A 791 12.15 17.28 31.25
N LYS A 792 12.97 17.38 30.20
CA LYS A 792 12.74 18.31 29.07
C LYS A 792 11.37 18.12 28.40
N THR A 793 10.93 16.87 28.24
CA THR A 793 9.65 16.53 27.60
C THR A 793 8.50 16.32 28.58
N LEU A 794 8.72 16.57 29.88
CA LEU A 794 7.71 16.52 30.95
C LEU A 794 6.75 15.30 30.86
N PRO A 795 7.26 14.06 30.69
CA PRO A 795 6.41 12.89 30.71
C PRO A 795 5.72 12.76 32.07
N PHE A 796 4.54 12.15 32.10
CA PHE A 796 3.78 11.96 33.33
C PHE A 796 3.47 10.49 33.58
N LYS A 797 3.51 10.13 34.87
CA LYS A 797 3.10 8.83 35.40
C LYS A 797 1.59 8.79 35.48
N LEU A 798 1.01 7.81 34.82
CA LEU A 798 -0.38 7.40 34.91
C LEU A 798 -0.48 6.16 35.79
N VAL A 799 -1.46 6.15 36.69
CA VAL A 799 -1.75 4.99 37.55
C VAL A 799 -3.19 4.58 37.31
N PHE A 800 -3.39 3.40 36.74
CA PHE A 800 -4.71 2.84 36.46
C PHE A 800 -5.10 1.79 37.51
N ARG A 801 -6.41 1.64 37.72
CA ARG A 801 -7.03 0.59 38.51
C ARG A 801 -7.75 -0.39 37.59
N SER A 802 -7.54 -1.68 37.85
CA SER A 802 -8.28 -2.77 37.21
C SER A 802 -9.69 -2.88 37.82
N SER A 803 -10.58 -3.59 37.12
CA SER A 803 -11.88 -3.98 37.66
C SER A 803 -11.80 -5.06 38.75
N GLU A 804 -10.68 -5.79 38.81
CA GLU A 804 -10.45 -6.78 39.86
C GLU A 804 -9.81 -6.11 41.08
N GLU A 805 -10.50 -6.13 42.23
CA GLU A 805 -10.00 -5.53 43.48
C GLU A 805 -8.68 -6.14 43.95
N ALA A 806 -8.45 -7.42 43.64
CA ALA A 806 -7.21 -8.13 43.97
C ALA A 806 -6.03 -7.79 43.04
N ALA A 807 -6.25 -7.07 41.94
CA ALA A 807 -5.20 -6.75 40.98
C ALA A 807 -4.26 -5.64 41.49
N GLU A 808 -2.99 -5.74 41.13
CA GLU A 808 -2.03 -4.66 41.37
C GLU A 808 -2.38 -3.42 40.52
N LYS A 809 -2.06 -2.22 41.02
CA LYS A 809 -2.22 -0.99 40.24
C LYS A 809 -1.28 -1.02 39.03
N ILE A 810 -1.76 -0.53 37.89
CA ILE A 810 -1.00 -0.51 36.64
C ILE A 810 -0.37 0.86 36.49
N GLU A 811 0.96 0.90 36.47
CA GLU A 811 1.73 2.14 36.32
C GLU A 811 2.28 2.28 34.90
N VAL A 812 1.98 3.40 34.24
CA VAL A 812 2.38 3.69 32.86
C VAL A 812 3.03 5.07 32.79
N ILE A 813 3.99 5.25 31.90
CA ILE A 813 4.57 6.57 31.59
C ILE A 813 4.04 7.00 30.23
N TYR A 814 3.43 8.18 30.18
CA TYR A 814 3.10 8.84 28.91
C TYR A 814 4.15 9.89 28.57
N LYS A 815 4.63 9.89 27.32
CA LYS A 815 5.70 10.78 26.86
C LYS A 815 5.40 11.29 25.45
N ALA A 816 5.52 12.59 25.26
CA ALA A 816 5.31 13.25 23.97
C ALA A 816 6.47 14.21 23.64
N GLY A 817 6.92 14.20 22.38
CA GLY A 817 7.95 15.12 21.86
C GLY A 817 9.39 14.60 21.90
N ASP A 818 9.58 13.27 21.90
CA ASP A 818 10.88 12.59 21.87
C ASP A 818 11.11 11.85 20.53
#